data_AF-A0A4R1UXA0-F1
#
_entry.id   AF-A0A4R1UXA0-F1
#
_cell.length_a   1.000
_cell.length_b   1.000
_cell.length_c   1.000
_cell.angle_alpha   90.00
_cell.angle_beta   90.00
_cell.angle_gamma   90.00
#
_symmetry.space_group_name_H-M   'P 1'
#
loop_
_entity.id
_entity.type
_entity.pdbx_description
1 polymer ?
#
loop_
_entity_poly.entity_id
_entity_poly.type
_entity_poly.pdbx_seq_one_letter_code
_entity_poly.pdbx_strand_id
1 'polypeptide(L)'
;MQRAASTFAKSLYPDYFVREGNDMERSHAEFQDALSRVVGSATFRSSPRLAELLTHLVTQTVAGHADRLKGYAIALDVFGRDEDFDASSDSIVRVQMTRLRKALVEHYAGEGQDDPVRIVIQRGSYVPTLEDAPVRTYAPEPALVTAAPIPPTNEVPPGTETALTDAADRNGPAEPEAHAPPAMDTPPIEPRREDMIHSASALNLRRRAWVLLAVLALVSALLIVYWPGDERDTAIARAGEMPQGPTVFVVPFALSGASPEITQVRDGIQYDLVNYLSQLPNLAVIGLDENGVSPAVERRAKAAPRGSSFVLQGSVVAAGDKFRVNSSLVRIPGGVVVWSQNSDLLSYDPKHLLQLQSEIALGVASRLGQPYGVIHETMRQDLENHRDVSMEHYFCELRAFEFMRSKQPGTLGPVKECLERAVAANPNYSNGWALLSWVHTYQAVAEGTGSSQAALDAASRAVAANATNAQAYQFLAIARFHNGDFDAAREAIGKALEISPNNSEILADASRLLGVLGEHDIAPALAQKAIQLNPGHPAWYWSGLVIDALFREDGAQAVHYARLNAEDRGLIPRYLLASAYALDGQVQAAGKVLDQAAKDYPKVARDRRQLVRELHMPDFVTRPLEEHGLLGP
;
A
#
# COMPACT_ATOMS: atom_id res chain seq x y z
N MET A 1 -26.58 4.52 14.79
CA MET A 1 -25.27 4.03 14.30
C MET A 1 -24.12 4.91 14.80
N GLN A 2 -23.92 6.15 14.33
CA GLN A 2 -22.72 6.97 14.69
C GLN A 2 -22.37 7.07 16.19
N ARG A 3 -23.34 7.15 17.12
CA ARG A 3 -23.05 7.20 18.57
C ARG A 3 -22.43 5.92 19.15
N ALA A 4 -22.61 4.75 18.53
CA ALA A 4 -22.05 3.49 19.04
C ALA A 4 -20.55 3.35 18.75
N ALA A 5 -20.12 3.72 17.53
CA ALA A 5 -18.70 3.75 17.15
C ALA A 5 -17.87 4.68 18.05
N SER A 6 -18.45 5.81 18.45
CA SER A 6 -17.84 6.76 19.40
C SER A 6 -17.58 6.18 20.80
N THR A 7 -18.36 5.17 21.24
CA THR A 7 -18.14 4.51 22.53
C THR A 7 -17.03 3.46 22.44
N PHE A 8 -16.98 2.72 21.32
CA PHE A 8 -16.01 1.63 21.13
C PHE A 8 -14.55 2.13 21.07
N ALA A 9 -14.32 3.24 20.36
CA ALA A 9 -12.99 3.88 20.27
C ALA A 9 -12.42 4.30 21.63
N LYS A 10 -13.27 4.61 22.63
CA LYS A 10 -12.85 4.96 24.00
C LYS A 10 -12.36 3.76 24.83
N SER A 11 -12.56 2.52 24.39
CA SER A 11 -12.20 1.32 25.15
C SER A 11 -10.80 0.77 24.85
N LEU A 12 -10.13 1.24 23.79
CA LEU A 12 -8.88 0.64 23.28
C LEU A 12 -7.62 1.41 23.70
N TYR A 13 -7.73 2.66 24.15
CA TYR A 13 -6.60 3.52 24.52
C TYR A 13 -6.89 4.34 25.80
N PRO A 14 -6.69 3.76 27.01
CA PRO A 14 -7.02 4.43 28.27
C PRO A 14 -6.19 5.69 28.54
N ASP A 15 -4.89 5.66 28.23
CA ASP A 15 -3.92 6.68 28.64
C ASP A 15 -4.00 7.99 27.82
N TYR A 16 -4.89 8.07 26.84
CA TYR A 16 -5.03 9.24 25.94
C TYR A 16 -6.06 10.30 26.40
N PHE A 17 -6.71 10.12 27.55
CA PHE A 17 -7.70 11.07 28.09
C PHE A 17 -7.41 11.51 29.54
N VAL A 18 -6.33 12.27 29.73
CA VAL A 18 -6.09 13.09 30.94
C VAL A 18 -5.73 14.52 30.57
N ARG A 19 -6.75 15.32 30.23
CA ARG A 19 -6.77 16.81 30.24
C ARG A 19 -8.22 17.28 30.05
N GLU A 20 -8.91 17.56 31.15
CA GLU A 20 -10.27 18.13 31.14
C GLU A 20 -10.26 19.62 31.53
N GLY A 21 -11.30 20.34 31.10
CA GLY A 21 -11.77 21.57 31.74
C GLY A 21 -11.15 22.88 31.25
N ASN A 22 -9.83 22.97 31.10
CA ASN A 22 -9.15 24.27 30.94
C ASN A 22 -8.42 24.50 29.59
N ASP A 23 -8.28 23.47 28.75
CA ASP A 23 -7.54 23.56 27.48
C ASP A 23 -8.39 24.00 26.27
N MET A 24 -9.72 24.15 26.41
CA MET A 24 -10.61 24.51 25.29
C MET A 24 -10.28 25.88 24.68
N GLU A 25 -10.20 26.95 25.48
CA GLU A 25 -9.87 28.28 24.95
C GLU A 25 -8.44 28.35 24.40
N ARG A 26 -7.54 27.60 25.03
CA ARG A 26 -6.13 27.49 24.65
C ARG A 26 -5.97 26.86 23.25
N SER A 27 -6.64 25.72 23.03
CA SER A 27 -6.61 24.98 21.77
C SER A 27 -7.13 25.82 20.59
N HIS A 28 -8.16 26.66 20.78
CA HIS A 28 -8.64 27.55 19.73
C HIS A 28 -7.60 28.61 19.30
N ALA A 29 -6.87 29.20 20.27
CA ALA A 29 -5.81 30.16 19.98
C ALA A 29 -4.63 29.48 19.27
N GLU A 30 -4.20 28.32 19.77
CA GLU A 30 -3.12 27.51 19.19
C GLU A 30 -3.47 27.05 17.75
N PHE A 31 -4.75 26.78 17.44
CA PHE A 31 -5.21 26.44 16.09
C PHE A 31 -5.12 27.60 15.10
N GLN A 32 -5.54 28.80 15.52
CA GLN A 32 -5.51 30.00 14.67
C GLN A 32 -4.07 30.48 14.45
N ASP A 33 -3.22 30.40 15.48
CA ASP A 33 -1.80 30.66 15.42
C ASP A 33 -1.08 29.71 14.42
N ALA A 34 -1.30 28.40 14.55
CA ALA A 34 -0.77 27.41 13.61
C ALA A 34 -1.29 27.61 12.18
N LEU A 35 -2.59 27.90 12.00
CA LEU A 35 -3.19 28.20 10.70
C LEU A 35 -2.49 29.40 10.04
N SER A 36 -2.20 30.45 10.82
CA SER A 36 -1.55 31.66 10.31
C SER A 36 -0.14 31.39 9.78
N ARG A 37 0.65 30.53 10.43
CA ARG A 37 1.97 30.08 9.96
C ARG A 37 1.87 29.25 8.69
N VAL A 38 1.00 28.24 8.68
CA VAL A 38 0.84 27.35 7.52
C VAL A 38 0.39 28.13 6.29
N VAL A 39 -0.67 28.94 6.39
CA VAL A 39 -1.18 29.78 5.29
C VAL A 39 -0.17 30.85 4.87
N GLY A 40 0.62 31.36 5.82
CA GLY A 40 1.69 32.34 5.57
C GLY A 40 2.94 31.79 4.87
N SER A 41 3.12 30.46 4.77
CA SER A 41 4.30 29.81 4.18
C SER A 41 4.44 30.01 2.66
N ALA A 42 5.64 29.84 2.09
CA ALA A 42 5.84 29.84 0.64
C ALA A 42 5.08 28.68 -0.02
N THR A 43 5.03 27.51 0.62
CA THR A 43 4.22 26.36 0.19
C THR A 43 2.76 26.77 -0.06
N PHE A 44 2.09 27.42 0.89
CA PHE A 44 0.67 27.77 0.76
C PHE A 44 0.40 29.07 -0.01
N ARG A 45 1.30 30.05 0.04
CA ARG A 45 1.23 31.26 -0.82
C ARG A 45 1.24 30.91 -2.31
N SER A 46 1.84 29.77 -2.70
CA SER A 46 1.78 29.25 -4.08
C SER A 46 0.39 28.75 -4.51
N SER A 47 -0.48 28.41 -3.54
CA SER A 47 -1.71 27.64 -3.76
C SER A 47 -2.89 28.20 -2.97
N PRO A 48 -3.44 29.39 -3.35
CA PRO A 48 -4.51 30.07 -2.60
C PRO A 48 -5.73 29.19 -2.29
N ARG A 49 -6.13 28.31 -3.21
CA ARG A 49 -7.28 27.40 -3.05
C ARG A 49 -7.07 26.30 -1.99
N LEU A 50 -5.81 25.96 -1.66
CA LEU A 50 -5.49 25.06 -0.55
C LEU A 50 -5.44 25.81 0.79
N ALA A 51 -5.00 27.07 0.79
CA ALA A 51 -5.06 27.94 1.97
C ALA A 51 -6.51 28.26 2.37
N GLU A 52 -7.37 28.57 1.38
CA GLU A 52 -8.82 28.78 1.56
C GLU A 52 -9.50 27.53 2.14
N LEU A 53 -9.24 26.35 1.56
CA LEU A 53 -9.73 25.07 2.08
C LEU A 53 -9.28 24.84 3.52
N LEU A 54 -7.98 24.96 3.81
CA LEU A 54 -7.45 24.76 5.17
C LEU A 54 -8.07 25.74 6.17
N THR A 55 -8.22 27.00 5.77
CA THR A 55 -8.86 28.05 6.59
C THR A 55 -10.29 27.67 6.93
N HIS A 56 -11.12 27.30 5.94
CA HIS A 56 -12.48 26.86 6.18
C HIS A 56 -12.55 25.66 7.14
N LEU A 57 -11.71 24.63 6.91
CA LEU A 57 -11.70 23.43 7.78
C LEU A 57 -11.36 23.78 9.23
N VAL A 58 -10.33 24.61 9.45
CA VAL A 58 -9.94 25.05 10.79
C VAL A 58 -11.04 25.93 11.41
N THR A 59 -11.61 26.88 10.67
CA THR A 59 -12.71 27.74 11.16
C THR A 59 -13.93 26.92 11.58
N GLN A 60 -14.33 25.89 10.83
CA GLN A 60 -15.46 25.04 11.23
C GLN A 60 -15.14 24.17 12.45
N THR A 61 -13.93 23.60 12.56
CA THR A 61 -13.49 22.86 13.76
C THR A 61 -13.46 23.78 14.99
N VAL A 62 -12.86 24.96 14.87
CA VAL A 62 -12.79 25.98 15.94
C VAL A 62 -14.17 26.53 16.32
N ALA A 63 -15.12 26.56 15.39
CA ALA A 63 -16.51 26.92 15.67
C ALA A 63 -17.35 25.77 16.26
N GLY A 64 -16.76 24.60 16.54
CA GLY A 64 -17.46 23.42 17.07
C GLY A 64 -18.29 22.63 16.04
N HIS A 65 -18.17 22.95 14.75
CA HIS A 65 -18.97 22.39 13.65
C HIS A 65 -18.25 21.26 12.88
N ALA A 66 -17.35 20.53 13.55
CA ALA A 66 -16.57 19.44 12.96
C ALA A 66 -17.46 18.30 12.37
N ASP A 67 -18.70 18.15 12.83
CA ASP A 67 -19.69 17.20 12.30
C ASP A 67 -20.22 17.56 10.90
N ARG A 68 -20.06 18.84 10.50
CA ARG A 68 -20.43 19.38 9.19
C ARG A 68 -19.33 19.21 8.15
N LEU A 69 -18.09 18.95 8.56
CA LEU A 69 -16.94 18.74 7.66
C LEU A 69 -17.05 17.39 6.91
N LYS A 70 -17.92 17.39 5.90
CA LYS A 70 -18.25 16.27 5.01
C LYS A 70 -18.01 16.69 3.56
N GLY A 71 -17.77 15.71 2.70
CA GLY A 71 -17.42 15.95 1.29
C GLY A 71 -18.44 16.78 0.51
N TYR A 72 -19.73 16.67 0.86
CA TYR A 72 -20.80 17.50 0.30
C TYR A 72 -20.68 18.98 0.75
N ALA A 73 -20.70 19.24 2.06
CA ALA A 73 -20.68 20.60 2.60
C ALA A 73 -19.43 21.39 2.16
N ILE A 74 -18.25 20.75 2.18
CA ILE A 74 -17.00 21.37 1.71
C ILE A 74 -17.07 21.71 0.20
N ALA A 75 -17.81 20.95 -0.61
CA ALA A 75 -17.98 21.23 -2.03
C ALA A 75 -18.86 22.47 -2.30
N LEU A 76 -19.91 22.67 -1.50
CA LEU A 76 -20.72 23.89 -1.54
C LEU A 76 -19.90 25.07 -0.98
N ASP A 77 -19.51 24.99 0.30
CA ASP A 77 -18.97 26.11 1.09
C ASP A 77 -17.59 26.62 0.63
N VAL A 78 -16.74 25.74 0.07
CA VAL A 78 -15.40 26.11 -0.42
C VAL A 78 -15.33 26.07 -1.94
N PHE A 79 -15.86 25.01 -2.56
CA PHE A 79 -15.70 24.80 -4.00
C PHE A 79 -16.78 25.47 -4.86
N GLY A 80 -17.82 26.05 -4.27
CA GLY A 80 -18.87 26.77 -5.00
C GLY A 80 -19.68 25.86 -5.92
N ARG A 81 -19.97 24.63 -5.46
CA ARG A 81 -20.85 23.69 -6.14
C ARG A 81 -22.32 23.95 -5.77
N ASP A 82 -23.22 23.65 -6.70
CA ASP A 82 -24.67 23.72 -6.48
C ASP A 82 -25.19 22.55 -5.63
N GLU A 83 -26.44 22.64 -5.16
CA GLU A 83 -27.04 21.63 -4.27
C GLU A 83 -27.17 20.23 -4.88
N ASP A 84 -27.18 20.12 -6.22
CA ASP A 84 -27.15 18.86 -7.01
C ASP A 84 -25.80 18.10 -6.93
N PHE A 85 -24.84 18.57 -6.14
CA PHE A 85 -23.50 17.97 -6.02
C PHE A 85 -23.52 16.57 -5.39
N ASP A 86 -23.07 15.56 -6.14
CA ASP A 86 -22.81 14.22 -5.61
C ASP A 86 -21.33 14.03 -5.20
N ALA A 87 -21.11 13.87 -3.89
CA ALA A 87 -19.81 13.57 -3.30
C ALA A 87 -19.30 12.13 -3.59
N SER A 88 -20.13 11.27 -4.21
CA SER A 88 -19.76 9.92 -4.66
C SER A 88 -19.02 9.94 -6.00
N SER A 89 -19.51 10.74 -6.96
CA SER A 89 -19.01 10.84 -8.33
C SER A 89 -18.02 12.00 -8.55
N ASP A 90 -18.26 13.21 -8.01
CA ASP A 90 -17.26 14.29 -8.11
C ASP A 90 -16.17 14.15 -7.03
N SER A 91 -14.98 13.78 -7.50
CA SER A 91 -13.80 13.60 -6.65
C SER A 91 -13.14 14.90 -6.16
N ILE A 92 -13.62 16.09 -6.55
CA ILE A 92 -12.95 17.39 -6.30
C ILE A 92 -12.48 17.57 -4.85
N VAL A 93 -13.34 17.34 -3.85
CA VAL A 93 -12.96 17.48 -2.43
C VAL A 93 -11.93 16.42 -2.05
N ARG A 94 -12.07 15.17 -2.51
CA ARG A 94 -11.12 14.08 -2.22
C ARG A 94 -9.73 14.39 -2.80
N VAL A 95 -9.67 14.91 -4.03
CA VAL A 95 -8.43 15.30 -4.72
C VAL A 95 -7.77 16.49 -4.02
N GLN A 96 -8.52 17.54 -3.70
CA GLN A 96 -7.97 18.72 -3.04
C GLN A 96 -7.55 18.42 -1.59
N MET A 97 -8.24 17.52 -0.89
CA MET A 97 -7.83 17.04 0.43
C MET A 97 -6.56 16.17 0.39
N THR A 98 -6.32 15.42 -0.69
CA THR A 98 -5.04 14.72 -0.90
C THR A 98 -3.91 15.72 -1.18
N ARG A 99 -4.17 16.77 -1.99
CA ARG A 99 -3.21 17.86 -2.23
C ARG A 99 -2.91 18.65 -0.96
N LEU A 100 -3.92 18.96 -0.14
CA LEU A 100 -3.77 19.66 1.13
C LEU A 100 -2.92 18.86 2.12
N ARG A 101 -3.19 17.56 2.30
CA ARG A 101 -2.35 16.69 3.14
C ARG A 101 -0.90 16.65 2.65
N LYS A 102 -0.67 16.57 1.34
CA LYS A 102 0.70 16.65 0.79
C LYS A 102 1.36 17.99 1.12
N ALA A 103 0.67 19.11 0.91
CA ALA A 103 1.19 20.45 1.18
C ALA A 103 1.50 20.67 2.68
N LEU A 104 0.69 20.12 3.60
CA LEU A 104 0.98 20.12 5.04
C LEU A 104 2.25 19.33 5.36
N VAL A 105 2.42 18.12 4.79
CA VAL A 105 3.64 17.32 4.98
C VAL A 105 4.88 18.02 4.39
N GLU A 106 4.74 18.66 3.24
CA GLU A 106 5.82 19.40 2.57
C GLU A 106 6.23 20.65 3.39
N HIS A 107 5.25 21.39 3.93
CA HIS A 107 5.48 22.52 4.83
C HIS A 107 6.17 22.10 6.13
N TYR A 108 5.67 21.08 6.84
CA TYR A 108 6.25 20.60 8.11
C TYR A 108 7.55 19.79 7.95
N ALA A 109 7.94 19.45 6.71
CA ALA A 109 9.28 18.95 6.39
C ALA A 109 10.29 20.07 6.09
N GLY A 110 9.82 21.30 5.84
CA GLY A 110 10.62 22.48 5.47
C GLY A 110 10.35 23.68 6.37
N GLU A 111 9.64 24.69 5.85
CA GLU A 111 9.41 25.98 6.53
C GLU A 111 8.84 25.87 7.95
N GLY A 112 7.97 24.88 8.21
CA GLY A 112 7.36 24.63 9.52
C GLY A 112 8.04 23.53 10.34
N GLN A 113 9.29 23.12 10.02
CA GLN A 113 9.93 21.99 10.71
C GLN A 113 9.97 22.18 12.25
N ASP A 114 10.23 23.39 12.71
CA ASP A 114 10.36 23.74 14.13
C ASP A 114 9.12 24.48 14.69
N ASP A 115 7.98 24.44 13.99
CA ASP A 115 6.68 24.87 14.54
C ASP A 115 6.34 24.07 15.81
N PRO A 116 5.83 24.68 16.89
CA PRO A 116 5.58 23.99 18.16
C PRO A 116 4.40 23.00 18.11
N VAL A 117 3.41 23.28 17.26
CA VAL A 117 2.21 22.47 17.05
C VAL A 117 1.92 22.36 15.56
N ARG A 118 1.41 21.21 15.12
CA ARG A 118 1.22 20.87 13.70
C ARG A 118 -0.24 20.59 13.39
N ILE A 119 -0.76 21.18 12.33
CA ILE A 119 -2.10 20.87 11.83
C ILE A 119 -2.04 19.59 10.99
N VAL A 120 -2.68 18.53 11.48
CA VAL A 120 -2.74 17.22 10.83
C VAL A 120 -4.19 16.93 10.42
N ILE A 121 -4.38 16.33 9.24
CA ILE A 121 -5.70 15.92 8.77
C ILE A 121 -5.65 14.45 8.39
N GLN A 122 -6.15 13.60 9.29
CA GLN A 122 -6.05 12.14 9.19
C GLN A 122 -6.68 11.61 7.89
N ARG A 123 -6.20 10.46 7.37
CA ARG A 123 -6.81 9.80 6.21
C ARG A 123 -8.27 9.43 6.53
N GLY A 124 -9.17 9.59 5.55
CA GLY A 124 -10.63 9.40 5.76
C GLY A 124 -11.35 10.55 6.47
N SER A 125 -10.67 11.35 7.30
CA SER A 125 -11.24 12.54 7.96
C SER A 125 -11.10 13.81 7.09
N TYR A 126 -11.99 14.78 7.30
CA TYR A 126 -11.79 16.17 6.87
C TYR A 126 -11.59 17.14 8.04
N VAL A 127 -11.75 16.66 9.28
CA VAL A 127 -11.53 17.43 10.50
C VAL A 127 -10.02 17.54 10.76
N PRO A 128 -9.43 18.76 10.77
CA PRO A 128 -8.07 18.97 11.23
C PRO A 128 -7.96 18.78 12.75
N THR A 129 -6.82 18.27 13.20
CA THR A 129 -6.40 18.19 14.60
C THR A 129 -5.06 18.91 14.79
N LEU A 130 -4.78 19.36 16.01
CA LEU A 130 -3.42 19.74 16.41
C LEU A 130 -2.71 18.52 16.98
N GLU A 131 -1.46 18.33 16.58
CA GLU A 131 -0.52 17.40 17.19
C GLU A 131 0.69 18.22 17.67
N ASP A 132 1.13 18.03 18.92
CA ASP A 132 2.39 18.62 19.40
C ASP A 132 3.51 18.19 18.44
N ALA A 133 4.37 19.12 18.03
CA ALA A 133 5.50 18.74 17.19
C ALA A 133 6.37 17.73 17.95
N PRO A 134 6.75 16.59 17.33
CA PRO A 134 7.42 15.51 18.03
C PRO A 134 8.70 16.05 18.64
N VAL A 135 8.73 16.10 19.98
CA VAL A 135 9.83 16.65 20.75
C VAL A 135 11.11 16.04 20.20
N ARG A 136 12.01 16.88 19.65
CA ARG A 136 13.36 16.43 19.34
C ARG A 136 14.00 16.01 20.65
N THR A 137 13.88 14.74 20.99
CA THR A 137 14.86 14.05 21.80
C THR A 137 16.17 14.09 21.01
N TYR A 138 16.86 15.23 21.14
CA TYR A 138 18.30 15.19 21.28
C TYR A 138 18.56 14.06 22.29
N ALA A 139 19.05 12.93 21.79
CA ALA A 139 19.79 12.02 22.65
C ALA A 139 20.84 12.90 23.32
N PRO A 140 20.86 13.01 24.67
CA PRO A 140 21.71 13.98 25.33
C PRO A 140 23.14 13.71 24.89
N GLU A 141 23.78 14.72 24.28
CA GLU A 141 25.23 14.70 24.06
C GLU A 141 25.86 14.31 25.40
N PRO A 142 26.67 13.23 25.46
CA PRO A 142 26.87 12.49 26.69
C PRO A 142 27.43 13.40 27.77
N ALA A 143 26.55 13.74 28.73
CA ALA A 143 26.77 14.87 29.61
C ALA A 143 28.06 14.67 30.42
N LEU A 144 29.06 15.50 30.11
CA LEU A 144 30.34 15.51 30.81
C LEU A 144 30.05 15.68 32.30
N VAL A 145 30.45 14.67 33.10
CA VAL A 145 30.26 14.68 34.54
C VAL A 145 31.01 15.89 35.12
N THR A 146 30.27 16.93 35.49
CA THR A 146 30.83 18.19 35.98
C THR A 146 31.48 17.98 37.34
N ALA A 147 32.81 17.93 37.34
CA ALA A 147 33.59 18.16 38.55
C ALA A 147 33.46 19.63 38.97
N ALA A 148 32.85 19.84 40.13
CA ALA A 148 32.75 21.13 40.83
C ALA A 148 33.80 21.20 41.97
N PRO A 149 33.98 22.33 42.67
CA PRO A 149 34.08 23.71 42.16
C PRO A 149 35.21 24.53 42.84
N ILE A 150 35.88 25.44 42.12
CA ILE A 150 36.68 26.55 42.71
C ILE A 150 36.71 27.76 41.72
N PRO A 151 36.98 29.01 42.17
CA PRO A 151 35.90 29.99 42.14
C PRO A 151 36.26 31.32 41.40
N PRO A 152 35.78 32.52 41.81
CA PRO A 152 35.17 33.48 40.88
C PRO A 152 36.15 34.31 40.05
N THR A 153 35.61 34.92 39.00
CA THR A 153 36.23 36.01 38.23
C THR A 153 36.43 37.26 39.10
N ASN A 154 37.62 37.88 39.01
CA ASN A 154 37.79 39.31 39.31
C ASN A 154 38.13 40.07 38.02
N GLU A 155 37.23 41.00 37.66
CA GLU A 155 37.50 42.34 37.14
C GLU A 155 38.44 42.53 35.93
N VAL A 156 37.80 42.70 34.77
CA VAL A 156 38.23 43.48 33.58
C VAL A 156 38.45 44.95 34.01
N PRO A 157 39.50 45.72 33.59
CA PRO A 157 39.68 46.20 32.21
C PRO A 157 41.16 46.43 31.77
N PRO A 158 41.52 47.29 30.79
CA PRO A 158 41.42 46.92 29.36
C PRO A 158 42.68 47.23 28.52
N GLY A 159 42.79 46.55 27.37
CA GLY A 159 43.24 47.14 26.09
C GLY A 159 44.73 47.46 25.85
N THR A 160 45.15 47.27 24.61
CA THR A 160 46.04 48.22 23.91
C THR A 160 45.92 48.01 22.41
N GLU A 161 45.45 49.02 21.69
CA GLU A 161 45.32 49.01 20.22
C GLU A 161 46.42 49.90 19.60
N THR A 162 46.88 49.53 18.40
CA THR A 162 47.68 50.32 17.44
C THR A 162 48.55 51.48 17.93
N ALA A 163 49.85 51.20 18.03
CA ALA A 163 50.92 51.76 17.19
C ALA A 163 50.69 53.05 16.34
N LEU A 164 51.79 53.83 16.23
CA LEU A 164 52.20 54.74 15.13
C LEU A 164 51.69 56.21 15.06
N THR A 165 52.54 57.09 15.64
CA THR A 165 53.16 58.31 15.04
C THR A 165 52.37 59.59 14.67
N ASP A 166 52.90 60.69 15.21
CA ASP A 166 53.13 62.02 14.62
C ASP A 166 51.99 63.03 14.34
N ALA A 167 51.75 63.84 15.37
CA ALA A 167 52.06 65.29 15.40
C ALA A 167 51.27 66.32 14.55
N ALA A 168 50.40 67.10 15.22
CA ALA A 168 50.21 68.53 14.96
C ALA A 168 49.66 69.33 16.17
N ASP A 169 50.56 69.99 16.91
CA ASP A 169 50.46 71.40 17.40
C ASP A 169 49.32 71.89 18.35
N ARG A 170 49.72 72.31 19.59
CA ARG A 170 49.28 73.46 20.45
C ARG A 170 48.76 73.22 21.88
N ASN A 171 49.48 73.80 22.85
CA ASN A 171 49.10 74.40 24.17
C ASN A 171 48.02 73.70 25.04
N GLY A 172 48.20 73.29 26.32
CA GLY A 172 49.19 73.64 27.37
C GLY A 172 48.71 74.80 28.28
N PRO A 173 49.08 74.91 29.59
CA PRO A 173 49.82 73.99 30.49
C PRO A 173 49.16 73.78 31.90
N ALA A 174 49.70 72.89 32.75
CA ALA A 174 49.91 73.07 34.22
C ALA A 174 50.38 71.79 34.96
N GLU A 175 51.49 71.90 35.70
CA GLU A 175 52.10 70.95 36.67
C GLU A 175 51.58 71.27 38.12
N PRO A 176 52.09 70.70 39.28
CA PRO A 176 53.29 69.86 39.50
C PRO A 176 53.20 68.66 40.53
N GLU A 177 54.23 67.79 40.49
CA GLU A 177 55.01 67.19 41.63
C GLU A 177 54.34 66.34 42.77
N ALA A 178 55.03 65.42 43.49
CA ALA A 178 56.30 64.69 43.30
C ALA A 178 56.57 63.55 44.36
N HIS A 179 57.60 62.73 44.09
CA HIS A 179 58.56 62.08 45.03
C HIS A 179 58.24 60.81 45.88
N ALA A 180 58.77 59.67 45.38
CA ALA A 180 59.95 58.91 45.91
C ALA A 180 59.84 57.81 47.03
N PRO A 181 60.80 56.84 47.10
CA PRO A 181 60.77 55.56 47.87
C PRO A 181 62.00 55.43 48.83
N PRO A 182 62.66 54.27 49.16
CA PRO A 182 62.37 52.81 49.15
C PRO A 182 62.58 52.18 50.58
N ALA A 183 63.15 50.99 50.95
CA ALA A 183 63.70 49.72 50.38
C ALA A 183 63.83 48.65 51.53
N MET A 184 64.05 47.34 51.24
CA MET A 184 65.21 46.51 51.71
C MET A 184 65.07 44.95 51.57
N ASP A 185 66.07 44.40 50.87
CA ASP A 185 66.70 43.05 50.74
C ASP A 185 66.37 41.82 51.62
N THR A 186 66.40 40.61 51.02
CA THR A 186 67.48 39.57 51.18
C THR A 186 67.26 38.31 50.27
N PRO A 187 68.26 37.41 50.02
CA PRO A 187 68.31 36.58 48.79
C PRO A 187 68.27 35.00 49.00
N PRO A 188 68.89 34.08 48.21
CA PRO A 188 68.13 33.00 47.50
C PRO A 188 68.58 31.53 47.75
N ILE A 189 67.86 30.54 47.18
CA ILE A 189 68.17 29.08 47.24
C ILE A 189 67.90 28.38 45.87
N GLU A 190 68.64 27.30 45.56
CA GLU A 190 68.61 26.50 44.31
C GLU A 190 67.44 25.50 44.15
N PRO A 191 67.10 25.05 42.92
CA PRO A 191 65.94 24.18 42.62
C PRO A 191 66.17 22.67 42.82
N ARG A 192 65.07 21.92 42.99
CA ARG A 192 65.04 20.44 43.10
C ARG A 192 64.74 19.72 41.77
N ARG A 193 64.84 18.39 41.80
CA ARG A 193 65.21 17.53 40.64
C ARG A 193 64.09 16.57 40.19
N GLU A 194 62.85 17.04 40.08
CA GLU A 194 61.67 16.15 39.91
C GLU A 194 60.86 16.32 38.61
N ASP A 195 60.90 17.48 37.93
CA ASP A 195 59.99 17.79 36.81
C ASP A 195 60.22 17.00 35.49
N MET A 196 61.29 16.20 35.39
CA MET A 196 61.81 15.75 34.07
C MET A 196 61.26 14.41 33.55
N ILE A 197 60.20 13.84 34.16
CA ILE A 197 59.66 12.51 33.78
C ILE A 197 58.31 12.58 33.03
N HIS A 198 57.50 13.63 33.21
CA HIS A 198 56.12 13.66 32.71
C HIS A 198 55.93 14.04 31.22
N SER A 199 56.96 14.52 30.52
CA SER A 199 56.85 15.00 29.13
C SER A 199 56.85 13.89 28.06
N ALA A 200 57.36 12.70 28.37
CA ALA A 200 57.59 11.62 27.37
C ALA A 200 56.33 10.79 27.02
N SER A 201 55.29 10.81 27.85
CA SER A 201 54.06 10.01 27.66
C SER A 201 53.06 10.68 26.70
N ALA A 202 52.95 12.02 26.74
CA ALA A 202 51.92 12.77 26.02
C ALA A 202 52.02 12.66 24.49
N LEU A 203 53.23 12.73 23.92
CA LEU A 203 53.43 12.58 22.47
C LEU A 203 53.07 11.18 21.97
N ASN A 204 53.42 10.14 22.73
CA ASN A 204 53.14 8.75 22.37
C ASN A 204 51.63 8.45 22.35
N LEU A 205 50.87 9.04 23.27
CA LEU A 205 49.40 8.89 23.28
C LEU A 205 48.76 9.58 22.07
N ARG A 206 49.15 10.83 21.76
CA ARG A 206 48.69 11.55 20.56
C ARG A 206 49.04 10.81 19.26
N ARG A 207 50.25 10.25 19.15
CA ARG A 207 50.67 9.51 17.95
C ARG A 207 49.87 8.21 17.75
N ARG A 208 49.49 7.53 18.84
CA ARG A 208 48.59 6.35 18.80
C ARG A 208 47.16 6.72 18.37
N ALA A 209 46.63 7.85 18.84
CA ALA A 209 45.30 8.32 18.44
C ALA A 209 45.22 8.63 16.93
N TRP A 210 46.22 9.29 16.37
CA TRP A 210 46.27 9.56 14.92
C TRP A 210 46.40 8.28 14.07
N VAL A 211 47.15 7.27 14.54
CA VAL A 211 47.21 5.96 13.85
C VAL A 211 45.88 5.23 13.91
N LEU A 212 45.18 5.26 15.06
CA LEU A 212 43.83 4.67 15.18
C LEU A 212 42.81 5.35 14.26
N LEU A 213 42.83 6.69 14.16
CA LEU A 213 41.97 7.43 13.24
C LEU A 213 42.29 7.11 11.77
N ALA A 214 43.58 7.00 11.41
CA ALA A 214 43.98 6.60 10.06
C ALA A 214 43.55 5.17 9.71
N VAL A 215 43.66 4.22 10.65
CA VAL A 215 43.16 2.85 10.47
C VAL A 215 41.63 2.80 10.38
N LEU A 216 40.91 3.56 11.21
CA LEU A 216 39.45 3.69 11.11
C LEU A 216 39.01 4.27 9.77
N ALA A 217 39.67 5.32 9.28
CA ALA A 217 39.41 5.89 7.96
C ALA A 217 39.72 4.89 6.83
N LEU A 218 40.81 4.12 6.94
CA LEU A 218 41.15 3.09 5.96
C LEU A 218 40.15 1.92 5.97
N VAL A 219 39.70 1.49 7.15
CA VAL A 219 38.66 0.45 7.30
C VAL A 219 37.30 0.97 6.82
N SER A 220 36.97 2.25 7.04
CA SER A 220 35.76 2.87 6.49
C SER A 220 35.82 2.96 4.96
N ALA A 221 36.97 3.33 4.39
CA ALA A 221 37.16 3.36 2.94
C ALA A 221 37.12 1.95 2.33
N LEU A 222 37.73 0.95 2.99
CA LEU A 222 37.63 -0.45 2.59
C LEU A 222 36.20 -0.97 2.71
N LEU A 223 35.46 -0.61 3.77
CA LEU A 223 34.03 -0.93 3.87
C LEU A 223 33.23 -0.26 2.76
N ILE A 224 33.50 0.99 2.38
CA ILE A 224 32.81 1.65 1.25
C ILE A 224 33.15 0.99 -0.10
N VAL A 225 34.38 0.49 -0.28
CA VAL A 225 34.85 -0.17 -1.52
C VAL A 225 34.42 -1.65 -1.61
N TYR A 226 34.22 -2.33 -0.48
CA TYR A 226 33.84 -3.75 -0.40
C TYR A 226 32.43 -3.98 0.15
N TRP A 227 31.64 -2.94 0.44
CA TRP A 227 30.21 -3.09 0.68
C TRP A 227 29.54 -3.52 -0.61
N PRO A 228 28.74 -4.60 -0.64
CA PRO A 228 27.95 -4.94 -1.81
C PRO A 228 26.84 -3.88 -2.00
N GLY A 229 27.10 -2.87 -2.83
CA GLY A 229 26.06 -1.95 -3.34
C GLY A 229 24.96 -2.65 -4.15
N ASP A 230 25.19 -3.92 -4.43
CA ASP A 230 24.34 -4.89 -5.13
C ASP A 230 22.89 -4.92 -4.65
N GLU A 231 22.56 -4.62 -3.38
CA GLU A 231 21.14 -4.60 -2.95
C GLU A 231 20.32 -3.50 -3.64
N ARG A 232 20.90 -2.32 -3.93
CA ARG A 232 20.19 -1.25 -4.64
C ARG A 232 20.18 -1.49 -6.14
N ASP A 233 21.31 -1.89 -6.71
CA ASP A 233 21.42 -2.12 -8.15
C ASP A 233 20.69 -3.41 -8.57
N THR A 234 20.63 -4.44 -7.73
CA THR A 234 19.75 -5.61 -7.96
C THR A 234 18.28 -5.34 -7.69
N ALA A 235 17.91 -4.40 -6.81
CA ALA A 235 16.52 -3.97 -6.71
C ALA A 235 16.07 -3.26 -8.01
N ILE A 236 16.93 -2.41 -8.57
CA ILE A 236 16.70 -1.75 -9.86
C ILE A 236 16.74 -2.75 -11.03
N ALA A 237 17.64 -3.74 -11.01
CA ALA A 237 17.71 -4.78 -12.04
C ALA A 237 16.53 -5.78 -11.98
N ARG A 238 16.06 -6.18 -10.78
CA ARG A 238 14.85 -6.98 -10.59
C ARG A 238 13.61 -6.24 -11.10
N ALA A 239 13.53 -4.93 -10.85
CA ALA A 239 12.49 -4.07 -11.44
C ALA A 239 12.62 -3.88 -12.96
N GLY A 240 13.72 -4.36 -13.57
CA GLY A 240 13.98 -4.32 -15.01
C GLY A 240 13.71 -5.65 -15.75
N GLU A 241 13.32 -6.73 -15.07
CA GLU A 241 12.86 -7.94 -15.75
C GLU A 241 11.53 -7.66 -16.47
N MET A 242 11.49 -7.89 -17.79
CA MET A 242 10.24 -7.80 -18.56
C MET A 242 9.22 -8.82 -18.01
N PRO A 243 7.90 -8.51 -18.02
CA PRO A 243 6.88 -9.43 -17.53
C PRO A 243 7.02 -10.82 -18.17
N GLN A 244 7.20 -11.82 -17.31
CA GLN A 244 7.64 -13.19 -17.63
C GLN A 244 6.54 -14.06 -18.30
N GLY A 245 5.57 -13.43 -18.99
CA GLY A 245 4.38 -14.05 -19.58
C GLY A 245 4.00 -13.45 -20.94
N PRO A 246 2.74 -13.56 -21.38
CA PRO A 246 2.33 -13.20 -22.75
C PRO A 246 2.35 -11.69 -23.00
N THR A 247 2.73 -11.31 -24.23
CA THR A 247 2.74 -9.92 -24.68
C THR A 247 1.40 -9.53 -25.30
N VAL A 248 0.85 -8.37 -24.93
CA VAL A 248 -0.41 -7.82 -25.44
C VAL A 248 -0.18 -6.47 -26.10
N PHE A 249 -0.31 -6.42 -27.42
CA PHE A 249 -0.26 -5.21 -28.21
C PHE A 249 -1.65 -4.55 -28.25
N VAL A 250 -1.76 -3.26 -27.90
CA VAL A 250 -3.02 -2.50 -27.95
C VAL A 250 -2.97 -1.51 -29.11
N VAL A 251 -3.70 -1.83 -30.18
CA VAL A 251 -3.80 -1.03 -31.41
C VAL A 251 -4.77 0.14 -31.19
N PRO A 252 -4.56 1.32 -31.80
CA PRO A 252 -5.57 2.38 -31.84
C PRO A 252 -6.89 1.87 -32.41
N PHE A 253 -8.00 2.24 -31.77
CA PHE A 253 -9.32 1.84 -32.23
C PHE A 253 -9.70 2.63 -33.49
N ALA A 254 -10.13 1.95 -34.55
CA ALA A 254 -10.54 2.61 -35.78
C ALA A 254 -11.84 3.40 -35.58
N LEU A 255 -11.91 4.64 -36.08
CA LEU A 255 -13.16 5.41 -36.08
C LEU A 255 -13.94 5.15 -37.38
N SER A 256 -15.27 5.20 -37.30
CA SER A 256 -16.15 5.20 -38.47
C SER A 256 -17.32 6.15 -38.23
N GLY A 257 -17.58 7.06 -39.17
CA GLY A 257 -18.41 8.25 -38.93
C GLY A 257 -17.57 9.47 -38.52
N ALA A 258 -18.22 10.62 -38.39
CA ALA A 258 -17.56 11.90 -38.07
C ALA A 258 -18.27 12.58 -36.89
N SER A 259 -17.63 12.57 -35.72
CA SER A 259 -18.00 13.32 -34.51
C SER A 259 -16.69 13.61 -33.76
N PRO A 260 -16.29 14.89 -33.58
CA PRO A 260 -15.12 15.26 -32.79
C PRO A 260 -15.18 14.74 -31.34
N GLU A 261 -16.39 14.62 -30.81
CA GLU A 261 -16.68 14.20 -29.44
C GLU A 261 -16.39 12.70 -29.25
N ILE A 262 -16.83 11.87 -30.21
CA ILE A 262 -16.62 10.42 -30.18
C ILE A 262 -15.15 10.05 -30.50
N THR A 263 -14.40 10.92 -31.21
CA THR A 263 -12.93 10.78 -31.35
C THR A 263 -12.22 10.82 -29.99
N GLN A 264 -12.66 11.66 -29.05
CA GLN A 264 -12.04 11.71 -27.71
C GLN A 264 -12.26 10.40 -26.94
N VAL A 265 -13.46 9.79 -27.08
CA VAL A 265 -13.79 8.49 -26.48
C VAL A 265 -12.91 7.36 -27.06
N ARG A 266 -12.72 7.35 -28.38
CA ARG A 266 -11.83 6.42 -29.09
C ARG A 266 -10.42 6.42 -28.51
N ASP A 267 -9.86 7.61 -28.31
CA ASP A 267 -8.49 7.78 -27.83
C ASP A 267 -8.37 7.38 -26.36
N GLY A 268 -9.29 7.86 -25.52
CA GLY A 268 -9.32 7.55 -24.10
C GLY A 268 -9.51 6.06 -23.80
N ILE A 269 -10.33 5.34 -24.59
CA ILE A 269 -10.45 3.87 -24.49
C ILE A 269 -9.09 3.20 -24.68
N GLN A 270 -8.25 3.64 -25.63
CA GLN A 270 -6.94 3.03 -25.85
C GLN A 270 -6.00 3.27 -24.65
N TYR A 271 -5.96 4.48 -24.12
CA TYR A 271 -5.14 4.80 -22.94
C TYR A 271 -5.59 4.03 -21.69
N ASP A 272 -6.90 3.97 -21.42
CA ASP A 272 -7.45 3.23 -20.28
C ASP A 272 -7.21 1.72 -20.43
N LEU A 273 -7.31 1.15 -21.65
CA LEU A 273 -6.98 -0.25 -21.92
C LEU A 273 -5.52 -0.58 -21.62
N VAL A 274 -4.57 0.25 -22.09
CA VAL A 274 -3.14 0.08 -21.79
C VAL A 274 -2.90 0.20 -20.28
N ASN A 275 -3.50 1.19 -19.62
CA ASN A 275 -3.37 1.41 -18.18
C ASN A 275 -3.89 0.21 -17.36
N TYR A 276 -5.13 -0.21 -17.58
CA TYR A 276 -5.73 -1.31 -16.81
C TYR A 276 -5.07 -2.66 -17.08
N LEU A 277 -4.69 -2.98 -18.32
CA LEU A 277 -3.98 -4.23 -18.62
C LEU A 277 -2.57 -4.23 -17.99
N SER A 278 -1.89 -3.08 -17.92
CA SER A 278 -0.54 -2.97 -17.32
C SER A 278 -0.53 -3.12 -15.80
N GLN A 279 -1.69 -3.01 -15.14
CA GLN A 279 -1.86 -3.25 -13.71
C GLN A 279 -2.10 -4.75 -13.37
N LEU A 280 -2.11 -5.63 -14.37
CA LEU A 280 -2.36 -7.06 -14.21
C LEU A 280 -1.03 -7.84 -14.23
N PRO A 281 -0.84 -8.83 -13.33
CA PRO A 281 0.41 -9.57 -13.24
C PRO A 281 0.73 -10.32 -14.54
N ASN A 282 2.04 -10.46 -14.81
CA ASN A 282 2.63 -11.25 -15.90
C ASN A 282 2.23 -10.89 -17.35
N LEU A 283 1.45 -9.83 -17.59
CA LEU A 283 1.17 -9.34 -18.95
C LEU A 283 2.19 -8.29 -19.39
N ALA A 284 2.86 -8.51 -20.52
CA ALA A 284 3.72 -7.51 -21.15
C ALA A 284 2.89 -6.63 -22.10
N VAL A 285 2.39 -5.49 -21.62
CA VAL A 285 1.47 -4.64 -22.38
C VAL A 285 2.23 -3.58 -23.18
N ILE A 286 1.89 -3.43 -24.46
CA ILE A 286 2.53 -2.49 -25.40
C ILE A 286 1.44 -1.74 -26.17
N GLY A 287 1.24 -0.47 -25.84
CA GLY A 287 0.45 0.45 -26.67
C GLY A 287 1.15 0.76 -28.00
N LEU A 288 0.38 0.87 -29.08
CA LEU A 288 0.86 1.25 -30.41
C LEU A 288 0.27 2.62 -30.80
N ASP A 289 0.99 3.40 -31.61
CA ASP A 289 0.51 4.69 -32.12
C ASP A 289 -0.24 4.53 -33.45
N GLU A 290 -0.81 5.63 -33.99
CA GLU A 290 -1.54 5.59 -35.28
C GLU A 290 -0.64 5.22 -36.47
N ASN A 291 0.69 5.29 -36.32
CA ASN A 291 1.66 4.76 -37.29
C ASN A 291 1.77 3.21 -37.26
N GLY A 292 1.11 2.55 -36.30
CA GLY A 292 1.00 1.10 -36.20
C GLY A 292 2.19 0.42 -35.52
N VAL A 293 2.44 -0.85 -35.86
CA VAL A 293 3.59 -1.59 -35.34
C VAL A 293 4.86 -1.05 -36.00
N SER A 294 5.56 -0.13 -35.33
CA SER A 294 6.84 0.38 -35.85
C SER A 294 7.82 -0.78 -36.11
N PRO A 295 8.74 -0.69 -37.10
CA PRO A 295 9.68 -1.78 -37.39
C PRO A 295 10.56 -2.20 -36.20
N ALA A 296 10.71 -1.34 -35.19
CA ALA A 296 11.36 -1.71 -33.93
C ALA A 296 10.50 -2.63 -33.06
N VAL A 297 9.19 -2.33 -32.93
CA VAL A 297 8.23 -3.17 -32.21
C VAL A 297 7.97 -4.47 -32.96
N GLU A 298 7.89 -4.45 -34.30
CA GLU A 298 7.69 -5.66 -35.10
C GLU A 298 8.89 -6.63 -34.96
N ARG A 299 10.12 -6.09 -34.99
CA ARG A 299 11.33 -6.86 -34.66
C ARG A 299 11.31 -7.38 -33.23
N ARG A 300 10.82 -6.59 -32.25
CA ARG A 300 10.74 -7.00 -30.84
C ARG A 300 9.69 -8.08 -30.60
N ALA A 301 8.56 -8.07 -31.32
CA ALA A 301 7.56 -9.13 -31.33
C ALA A 301 8.10 -10.42 -32.00
N LYS A 302 8.85 -10.29 -33.09
CA LYS A 302 9.52 -11.41 -33.78
C LYS A 302 10.74 -11.98 -33.04
N ALA A 303 11.34 -11.19 -32.14
CA ALA A 303 12.49 -11.57 -31.31
C ALA A 303 12.12 -11.89 -29.85
N ALA A 304 10.83 -11.78 -29.48
CA ALA A 304 10.34 -12.28 -28.20
C ALA A 304 10.59 -13.80 -28.12
N PRO A 305 10.89 -14.36 -26.93
CA PRO A 305 10.85 -15.80 -26.71
C PRO A 305 9.50 -16.38 -27.17
N ARG A 306 9.47 -17.66 -27.55
CA ARG A 306 8.33 -18.30 -28.25
C ARG A 306 7.07 -18.52 -27.37
N GLY A 307 6.50 -17.46 -26.82
CA GLY A 307 5.17 -17.42 -26.22
C GLY A 307 4.18 -16.74 -27.15
N SER A 308 2.92 -17.19 -27.17
CA SER A 308 1.87 -16.57 -27.98
C SER A 308 1.68 -15.12 -27.54
N SER A 309 1.76 -14.21 -28.50
CA SER A 309 1.45 -12.80 -28.28
C SER A 309 0.03 -12.51 -28.77
N PHE A 310 -0.55 -11.42 -28.28
CA PHE A 310 -1.92 -11.05 -28.57
C PHE A 310 -1.99 -9.63 -29.10
N VAL A 311 -2.95 -9.38 -30.00
CA VAL A 311 -3.27 -8.05 -30.52
C VAL A 311 -4.70 -7.73 -30.12
N LEU A 312 -4.86 -6.77 -29.22
CA LEU A 312 -6.13 -6.15 -28.90
C LEU A 312 -6.38 -5.01 -29.89
N GLN A 313 -7.45 -5.15 -30.66
CA GLN A 313 -7.84 -4.23 -31.72
C GLN A 313 -9.35 -3.98 -31.65
N GLY A 314 -9.82 -2.87 -32.20
CA GLY A 314 -11.24 -2.54 -32.17
C GLY A 314 -11.65 -1.38 -33.07
N SER A 315 -12.92 -1.03 -33.01
CA SER A 315 -13.46 0.14 -33.70
C SER A 315 -14.58 0.80 -32.92
N VAL A 316 -14.65 2.13 -33.02
CA VAL A 316 -15.77 2.94 -32.54
C VAL A 316 -16.55 3.40 -33.77
N VAL A 317 -17.85 3.08 -33.82
CA VAL A 317 -18.74 3.46 -34.92
C VAL A 317 -19.73 4.51 -34.41
N ALA A 318 -19.60 5.73 -34.93
CA ALA A 318 -20.41 6.90 -34.59
C ALA A 318 -21.62 7.06 -35.52
N ALA A 319 -22.76 7.42 -34.95
CA ALA A 319 -24.02 7.66 -35.63
C ALA A 319 -24.78 8.80 -34.92
N GLY A 320 -24.42 10.04 -35.23
CA GLY A 320 -24.96 11.23 -34.54
C GLY A 320 -24.46 11.32 -33.10
N ASP A 321 -25.39 11.46 -32.15
CA ASP A 321 -25.14 11.46 -30.70
C ASP A 321 -24.84 10.07 -30.12
N LYS A 322 -24.75 9.02 -30.96
CA LYS A 322 -24.66 7.62 -30.50
C LYS A 322 -23.47 6.91 -31.09
N PHE A 323 -22.97 5.91 -30.36
CA PHE A 323 -21.85 5.09 -30.79
C PHE A 323 -21.95 3.65 -30.31
N ARG A 324 -21.21 2.76 -30.97
CA ARG A 324 -20.90 1.41 -30.46
C ARG A 324 -19.39 1.19 -30.48
N VAL A 325 -18.90 0.44 -29.50
CA VAL A 325 -17.51 0.01 -29.42
C VAL A 325 -17.44 -1.48 -29.73
N ASN A 326 -16.53 -1.86 -30.61
CA ASN A 326 -16.24 -3.24 -30.96
C ASN A 326 -14.79 -3.54 -30.55
N SER A 327 -14.57 -4.63 -29.84
CA SER A 327 -13.24 -5.05 -29.36
C SER A 327 -13.01 -6.51 -29.71
N SER A 328 -11.81 -6.85 -30.17
CA SER A 328 -11.42 -8.23 -30.46
C SER A 328 -9.97 -8.51 -30.09
N LEU A 329 -9.70 -9.73 -29.62
CA LEU A 329 -8.37 -10.19 -29.25
C LEU A 329 -7.92 -11.24 -30.26
N VAL A 330 -6.77 -11.00 -30.90
CA VAL A 330 -6.20 -11.86 -31.93
C VAL A 330 -4.91 -12.50 -31.42
N ARG A 331 -4.82 -13.83 -31.44
CA ARG A 331 -3.61 -14.59 -31.10
C ARG A 331 -2.65 -14.61 -32.30
N ILE A 332 -1.38 -14.29 -32.05
CA ILE A 332 -0.29 -14.36 -33.03
C ILE A 332 0.87 -15.23 -32.51
N PRO A 333 1.56 -16.00 -33.39
CA PRO A 333 1.30 -16.15 -34.83
C PRO A 333 0.01 -16.92 -35.15
N GLY A 334 -0.50 -16.76 -36.37
CA GLY A 334 -1.71 -17.44 -36.87
C GLY A 334 -2.88 -16.49 -37.15
N GLY A 335 -3.00 -15.37 -36.44
CA GLY A 335 -4.05 -14.37 -36.68
C GLY A 335 -5.46 -14.82 -36.27
N VAL A 336 -5.55 -15.76 -35.33
CA VAL A 336 -6.82 -16.34 -34.88
C VAL A 336 -7.50 -15.39 -33.89
N VAL A 337 -8.72 -14.96 -34.20
CA VAL A 337 -9.57 -14.23 -33.23
C VAL A 337 -9.98 -15.21 -32.13
N VAL A 338 -9.47 -15.00 -30.91
CA VAL A 338 -9.79 -15.85 -29.73
C VAL A 338 -10.94 -15.28 -28.91
N TRP A 339 -11.25 -13.99 -29.06
CA TRP A 339 -12.40 -13.34 -28.43
C TRP A 339 -12.83 -12.11 -29.24
N SER A 340 -14.13 -11.80 -29.19
CA SER A 340 -14.71 -10.60 -29.76
C SER A 340 -15.96 -10.19 -28.96
N GLN A 341 -16.14 -8.89 -28.73
CA GLN A 341 -17.31 -8.31 -28.09
C GLN A 341 -17.70 -7.00 -28.77
N ASN A 342 -19.01 -6.78 -28.91
CA ASN A 342 -19.59 -5.48 -29.25
C ASN A 342 -20.31 -4.92 -28.02
N SER A 343 -20.31 -3.60 -27.84
CA SER A 343 -21.26 -2.93 -26.95
C SER A 343 -22.66 -2.89 -27.57
N ASP A 344 -23.66 -2.64 -26.72
CA ASP A 344 -24.93 -2.08 -27.17
C ASP A 344 -24.74 -0.66 -27.74
N LEU A 345 -25.82 -0.06 -28.25
CA LEU A 345 -25.81 1.31 -28.76
C LEU A 345 -25.78 2.32 -27.60
N LEU A 346 -24.61 2.90 -27.37
CA LEU A 346 -24.37 3.90 -26.34
C LEU A 346 -24.79 5.30 -26.83
N SER A 347 -25.19 6.16 -25.91
CA SER A 347 -25.48 7.57 -26.19
C SER A 347 -24.43 8.46 -25.55
N TYR A 348 -24.05 9.53 -26.23
CA TYR A 348 -23.07 10.50 -25.76
C TYR A 348 -23.69 11.42 -24.71
N ASP A 349 -23.15 11.39 -23.49
CA ASP A 349 -23.46 12.34 -22.42
C ASP A 349 -22.15 12.97 -21.91
N PRO A 350 -21.92 14.28 -22.09
CA PRO A 350 -20.74 14.98 -21.57
C PRO A 350 -20.48 14.78 -20.07
N LYS A 351 -21.53 14.56 -19.26
CA LYS A 351 -21.39 14.41 -17.80
C LYS A 351 -20.80 13.05 -17.40
N HIS A 352 -21.16 11.99 -18.14
CA HIS A 352 -20.80 10.61 -17.82
C HIS A 352 -19.78 9.99 -18.79
N LEU A 353 -19.30 10.76 -19.77
CA LEU A 353 -18.43 10.30 -20.85
C LEU A 353 -17.17 9.56 -20.36
N LEU A 354 -16.45 10.15 -19.40
CA LEU A 354 -15.22 9.59 -18.86
C LEU A 354 -15.48 8.33 -18.04
N GLN A 355 -16.59 8.28 -17.30
CA GLN A 355 -17.01 7.07 -16.58
C GLN A 355 -17.30 5.94 -17.57
N LEU A 356 -18.11 6.20 -18.60
CA LEU A 356 -18.47 5.23 -19.63
C LEU A 356 -17.23 4.71 -20.39
N GLN A 357 -16.30 5.60 -20.73
CA GLN A 357 -15.02 5.25 -21.35
C GLN A 357 -14.23 4.27 -20.48
N SER A 358 -14.01 4.61 -19.21
CA SER A 358 -13.25 3.79 -18.28
C SER A 358 -13.96 2.48 -17.91
N GLU A 359 -15.30 2.46 -17.84
CA GLU A 359 -16.10 1.24 -17.65
C GLU A 359 -15.95 0.27 -18.83
N ILE A 360 -15.98 0.77 -20.07
CA ILE A 360 -15.73 -0.05 -21.28
C ILE A 360 -14.31 -0.62 -21.25
N ALA A 361 -13.31 0.22 -21.04
CA ALA A 361 -11.92 -0.20 -21.03
C ALA A 361 -11.63 -1.20 -19.89
N LEU A 362 -12.13 -0.95 -18.68
CA LEU A 362 -11.97 -1.84 -17.53
C LEU A 362 -12.72 -3.17 -17.74
N GLY A 363 -13.94 -3.13 -18.27
CA GLY A 363 -14.72 -4.33 -18.58
C GLY A 363 -14.07 -5.23 -19.64
N VAL A 364 -13.35 -4.64 -20.61
CA VAL A 364 -12.54 -5.38 -21.58
C VAL A 364 -11.26 -5.91 -20.92
N ALA A 365 -10.49 -5.05 -20.24
CA ALA A 365 -9.25 -5.45 -19.57
C ALA A 365 -9.46 -6.60 -18.58
N SER A 366 -10.54 -6.56 -17.80
CA SER A 366 -10.89 -7.62 -16.85
C SER A 366 -11.20 -8.96 -17.55
N ARG A 367 -12.00 -8.95 -18.62
CA ARG A 367 -12.36 -10.19 -19.37
C ARG A 367 -11.17 -10.85 -20.05
N LEU A 368 -10.16 -10.06 -20.44
CA LEU A 368 -8.99 -10.57 -21.16
C LEU A 368 -7.86 -11.02 -20.21
N GLY A 369 -7.53 -10.19 -19.22
CA GLY A 369 -6.27 -10.27 -18.49
C GLY A 369 -6.35 -10.63 -17.00
N GLN A 370 -7.53 -10.74 -16.38
CA GLN A 370 -7.63 -11.30 -15.03
C GLN A 370 -7.22 -12.80 -15.04
N PRO A 371 -6.94 -13.40 -13.87
CA PRO A 371 -7.00 -14.85 -13.73
C PRO A 371 -8.29 -15.40 -14.35
N TYR A 372 -8.21 -16.56 -15.03
CA TYR A 372 -9.29 -17.16 -15.82
C TYR A 372 -9.76 -16.36 -17.05
N GLY A 373 -9.15 -15.21 -17.35
CA GLY A 373 -9.42 -14.41 -18.55
C GLY A 373 -8.95 -15.10 -19.85
N VAL A 374 -9.42 -14.58 -20.99
CA VAL A 374 -9.20 -15.16 -22.33
C VAL A 374 -7.71 -15.42 -22.63
N ILE A 375 -6.82 -14.52 -22.21
CA ILE A 375 -5.37 -14.65 -22.45
C ILE A 375 -4.83 -15.89 -21.70
N HIS A 376 -5.14 -16.01 -20.41
CA HIS A 376 -4.69 -17.11 -19.56
C HIS A 376 -5.20 -18.47 -20.07
N GLU A 377 -6.49 -18.56 -20.43
CA GLU A 377 -7.06 -19.81 -20.94
C GLU A 377 -6.50 -20.20 -22.32
N THR A 378 -6.30 -19.23 -23.22
CA THR A 378 -5.64 -19.49 -24.52
C THR A 378 -4.21 -20.00 -24.33
N MET A 379 -3.45 -19.34 -23.45
CA MET A 379 -2.07 -19.73 -23.13
C MET A 379 -1.97 -21.11 -22.49
N ARG A 380 -2.95 -21.49 -21.67
CA ARG A 380 -3.01 -22.82 -21.04
C ARG A 380 -3.12 -23.91 -22.12
N GLN A 381 -4.06 -23.74 -23.06
CA GLN A 381 -4.24 -24.66 -24.19
C GLN A 381 -3.00 -24.73 -25.10
N ASP A 382 -2.32 -23.60 -25.33
CA ASP A 382 -1.08 -23.56 -26.12
C ASP A 382 0.04 -24.40 -25.48
N LEU A 383 0.32 -24.16 -24.20
CA LEU A 383 1.44 -24.73 -23.45
C LEU A 383 1.21 -26.19 -23.04
N GLU A 384 -0.04 -26.62 -22.87
CA GLU A 384 -0.38 -28.04 -22.68
C GLU A 384 -0.02 -28.89 -23.91
N ASN A 385 -0.28 -28.34 -25.11
CA ASN A 385 -0.01 -29.02 -26.39
C ASN A 385 1.45 -28.88 -26.86
N HIS A 386 2.17 -27.83 -26.45
CA HIS A 386 3.54 -27.54 -26.91
C HIS A 386 4.47 -27.27 -25.72
N ARG A 387 5.10 -28.32 -25.19
CA ARG A 387 5.96 -28.23 -23.99
C ARG A 387 7.39 -27.72 -24.24
N ASP A 388 7.79 -27.51 -25.49
CA ASP A 388 9.14 -27.04 -25.88
C ASP A 388 9.34 -25.51 -25.69
N VAL A 389 8.68 -24.90 -24.70
CA VAL A 389 8.57 -23.44 -24.56
C VAL A 389 9.29 -22.95 -23.30
N SER A 390 10.02 -21.85 -23.42
CA SER A 390 10.77 -21.18 -22.36
C SER A 390 9.89 -20.42 -21.34
N MET A 391 8.71 -20.94 -21.04
CA MET A 391 7.73 -20.34 -20.11
C MET A 391 7.14 -21.39 -19.15
N GLU A 392 7.94 -22.38 -18.73
CA GLU A 392 7.50 -23.43 -17.78
C GLU A 392 6.98 -22.82 -16.46
N HIS A 393 7.58 -21.72 -15.98
CA HIS A 393 7.13 -21.02 -14.78
C HIS A 393 5.69 -20.49 -14.91
N TYR A 394 5.36 -19.86 -16.05
CA TYR A 394 4.02 -19.38 -16.35
C TYR A 394 3.05 -20.54 -16.63
N PHE A 395 3.50 -21.64 -17.23
CA PHE A 395 2.71 -22.87 -17.34
C PHE A 395 2.32 -23.44 -15.96
N CYS A 396 3.27 -23.47 -15.01
CA CYS A 396 2.99 -23.90 -13.65
C CYS A 396 2.00 -22.97 -12.92
N GLU A 397 2.04 -21.66 -13.19
CA GLU A 397 1.05 -20.69 -12.73
C GLU A 397 -0.34 -20.94 -13.31
N LEU A 398 -0.47 -21.16 -14.62
CA LEU A 398 -1.75 -21.48 -15.26
C LEU A 398 -2.39 -22.75 -14.68
N ARG A 399 -1.56 -23.75 -14.32
CA ARG A 399 -2.00 -24.94 -13.59
C ARG A 399 -2.38 -24.68 -12.14
N ALA A 400 -1.75 -23.70 -11.48
CA ALA A 400 -2.16 -23.26 -10.15
C ALA A 400 -3.53 -22.56 -10.17
N PHE A 401 -3.79 -21.71 -11.17
CA PHE A 401 -5.12 -21.14 -11.40
C PHE A 401 -6.16 -22.22 -11.72
N GLU A 402 -5.90 -23.12 -12.66
CA GLU A 402 -6.80 -24.26 -12.95
C GLU A 402 -7.21 -24.99 -11.66
N PHE A 403 -6.23 -25.37 -10.84
CA PHE A 403 -6.49 -26.01 -9.55
C PHE A 403 -7.25 -25.13 -8.55
N MET A 404 -6.95 -23.82 -8.47
CA MET A 404 -7.71 -22.89 -7.62
C MET A 404 -9.20 -22.85 -8.01
N ARG A 405 -9.53 -22.97 -9.30
CA ARG A 405 -10.91 -22.98 -9.81
C ARG A 405 -11.57 -24.36 -9.69
N SER A 406 -10.89 -25.45 -10.03
CA SER A 406 -11.48 -26.80 -10.10
C SER A 406 -11.42 -27.58 -8.78
N LYS A 407 -10.40 -27.29 -7.97
CA LYS A 407 -9.97 -28.04 -6.76
C LYS A 407 -10.01 -29.55 -6.97
N GLN A 408 -9.58 -30.02 -8.14
CA GLN A 408 -9.71 -31.43 -8.53
C GLN A 408 -8.88 -32.35 -7.60
N PRO A 409 -9.47 -33.43 -7.06
CA PRO A 409 -8.72 -34.39 -6.26
C PRO A 409 -7.50 -34.97 -7.01
N GLY A 410 -6.37 -35.04 -6.33
CA GLY A 410 -5.11 -35.60 -6.87
C GLY A 410 -4.22 -34.63 -7.66
N THR A 411 -4.69 -33.44 -8.06
CA THR A 411 -3.87 -32.51 -8.86
C THR A 411 -2.98 -31.57 -8.03
N LEU A 412 -3.31 -31.33 -6.75
CA LEU A 412 -2.56 -30.47 -5.82
C LEU A 412 -1.05 -30.75 -5.78
N GLY A 413 -0.64 -32.02 -5.63
CA GLY A 413 0.78 -32.41 -5.59
C GLY A 413 1.51 -32.08 -6.88
N PRO A 414 1.05 -32.59 -8.05
CA PRO A 414 1.60 -32.24 -9.35
C PRO A 414 1.55 -30.75 -9.72
N VAL A 415 0.75 -29.91 -9.05
CA VAL A 415 0.77 -28.44 -9.17
C VAL A 415 1.88 -27.85 -8.30
N LYS A 416 1.95 -28.25 -7.04
CA LYS A 416 2.99 -27.87 -6.08
C LYS A 416 4.40 -28.16 -6.61
N GLU A 417 4.64 -29.38 -7.08
CA GLU A 417 5.91 -29.82 -7.72
C GLU A 417 6.25 -29.02 -8.99
N CYS A 418 5.25 -28.42 -9.64
CA CYS A 418 5.46 -27.52 -10.78
C CYS A 418 5.97 -26.16 -10.28
N LEU A 419 5.26 -25.55 -9.33
CA LEU A 419 5.62 -24.26 -8.74
C LEU A 419 6.98 -24.31 -8.03
N GLU A 420 7.28 -25.37 -7.28
CA GLU A 420 8.56 -25.57 -6.60
C GLU A 420 9.74 -25.60 -7.58
N ARG A 421 9.59 -26.27 -8.74
CA ARG A 421 10.61 -26.25 -9.81
C ARG A 421 10.67 -24.88 -10.51
N ALA A 422 9.52 -24.25 -10.74
CA ALA A 422 9.44 -22.94 -11.40
C ALA A 422 10.19 -21.85 -10.61
N VAL A 423 10.02 -21.80 -9.29
CA VAL A 423 10.71 -20.83 -8.42
C VAL A 423 12.16 -21.22 -8.10
N ALA A 424 12.50 -22.51 -8.14
CA ALA A 424 13.90 -22.94 -8.06
C ALA A 424 14.70 -22.56 -9.32
N ALA A 425 14.06 -22.63 -10.51
CA ALA A 425 14.65 -22.18 -11.77
C ALA A 425 14.65 -20.65 -11.92
N ASN A 426 13.62 -19.97 -11.41
CA ASN A 426 13.46 -18.51 -11.50
C ASN A 426 13.19 -17.90 -10.11
N PRO A 427 14.22 -17.69 -9.26
CA PRO A 427 14.01 -17.19 -7.90
C PRO A 427 13.37 -15.80 -7.81
N ASN A 428 13.50 -14.97 -8.85
CA ASN A 428 12.84 -13.66 -8.94
C ASN A 428 11.36 -13.75 -9.39
N TYR A 429 10.82 -14.93 -9.71
CA TYR A 429 9.45 -15.07 -10.20
C TYR A 429 8.43 -14.97 -9.05
N SER A 430 8.13 -13.72 -8.68
CA SER A 430 7.26 -13.33 -7.55
C SER A 430 5.91 -14.06 -7.54
N ASN A 431 5.23 -14.19 -8.69
CA ASN A 431 3.94 -14.89 -8.76
C ASN A 431 4.06 -16.40 -8.48
N GLY A 432 5.12 -17.07 -8.95
CA GLY A 432 5.38 -18.47 -8.60
C GLY A 432 5.50 -18.69 -7.08
N TRP A 433 6.18 -17.78 -6.37
CA TRP A 433 6.26 -17.80 -4.91
C TRP A 433 4.91 -17.50 -4.24
N ALA A 434 4.15 -16.54 -4.77
CA ALA A 434 2.83 -16.18 -4.24
C ALA A 434 1.84 -17.35 -4.37
N LEU A 435 1.81 -18.01 -5.53
CA LEU A 435 0.97 -19.17 -5.81
C LEU A 435 1.40 -20.39 -4.99
N LEU A 436 2.71 -20.57 -4.75
CA LEU A 436 3.23 -21.62 -3.87
C LEU A 436 2.80 -21.38 -2.41
N SER A 437 2.72 -20.11 -1.96
CA SER A 437 2.14 -19.76 -0.66
C SER A 437 0.65 -20.12 -0.57
N TRP A 438 -0.14 -19.79 -1.60
CA TRP A 438 -1.55 -20.19 -1.66
C TRP A 438 -1.70 -21.72 -1.59
N VAL A 439 -0.87 -22.46 -2.35
CA VAL A 439 -0.84 -23.94 -2.34
C VAL A 439 -0.47 -24.50 -0.96
N HIS A 440 0.51 -23.93 -0.26
CA HIS A 440 0.85 -24.32 1.11
C HIS A 440 -0.26 -24.01 2.12
N THR A 441 -0.97 -22.89 1.95
CA THR A 441 -2.12 -22.52 2.80
C THR A 441 -3.30 -23.46 2.55
N TYR A 442 -3.64 -23.71 1.28
CA TYR A 442 -4.70 -24.65 0.91
C TYR A 442 -4.40 -26.06 1.42
N GLN A 443 -3.14 -26.52 1.35
CA GLN A 443 -2.74 -27.81 1.93
C GLN A 443 -2.98 -27.84 3.44
N ALA A 444 -2.56 -26.81 4.19
CA ALA A 444 -2.77 -26.75 5.64
C ALA A 444 -4.26 -26.73 6.03
N VAL A 445 -5.08 -25.96 5.32
CA VAL A 445 -6.54 -25.93 5.49
C VAL A 445 -7.18 -27.29 5.17
N ALA A 446 -6.72 -27.96 4.11
CA ALA A 446 -7.21 -29.28 3.69
C ALA A 446 -6.71 -30.44 4.58
N GLU A 447 -5.63 -30.24 5.34
CA GLU A 447 -5.09 -31.21 6.30
C GLU A 447 -5.53 -30.93 7.74
N GLY A 448 -6.14 -29.78 8.01
CA GLY A 448 -6.72 -29.38 9.29
C GLY A 448 -5.85 -28.43 10.11
N THR A 449 -4.53 -28.42 9.89
CA THR A 449 -3.58 -27.65 10.72
C THR A 449 -3.83 -26.15 10.73
N GLY A 450 -4.49 -25.63 9.69
CA GLY A 450 -4.87 -24.21 9.56
C GLY A 450 -3.71 -23.29 9.21
N SER A 451 -2.61 -23.38 9.96
CA SER A 451 -1.37 -22.62 9.82
C SER A 451 -0.32 -23.33 8.96
N SER A 452 0.65 -22.56 8.43
CA SER A 452 1.72 -23.04 7.57
C SER A 452 2.86 -22.03 7.48
N GLN A 453 4.03 -22.36 8.07
CA GLN A 453 5.24 -21.54 7.93
C GLN A 453 5.73 -21.49 6.48
N ALA A 454 5.62 -22.61 5.73
CA ALA A 454 6.00 -22.64 4.33
C ALA A 454 5.17 -21.67 3.46
N ALA A 455 3.92 -21.38 3.86
CA ALA A 455 3.12 -20.35 3.21
C ALA A 455 3.64 -18.93 3.52
N LEU A 456 4.02 -18.63 4.76
CA LEU A 456 4.63 -17.34 5.14
C LEU A 456 5.97 -17.14 4.43
N ASP A 457 6.83 -18.15 4.40
CA ASP A 457 8.15 -18.10 3.76
C ASP A 457 8.02 -17.85 2.26
N ALA A 458 7.11 -18.56 1.59
CA ALA A 458 6.85 -18.38 0.17
C ALA A 458 6.26 -16.99 -0.14
N ALA A 459 5.28 -16.51 0.63
CA ALA A 459 4.71 -15.18 0.40
C ALA A 459 5.70 -14.05 0.69
N SER A 460 6.54 -14.20 1.71
CA SER A 460 7.61 -13.24 2.03
C SER A 460 8.64 -13.16 0.89
N ARG A 461 9.00 -14.31 0.29
CA ARG A 461 9.83 -14.36 -0.94
C ARG A 461 9.14 -13.73 -2.13
N ALA A 462 7.82 -13.90 -2.29
CA ALA A 462 7.05 -13.28 -3.36
C ALA A 462 7.15 -11.75 -3.32
N VAL A 463 6.94 -11.16 -2.14
CA VAL A 463 7.06 -9.69 -1.94
C VAL A 463 8.50 -9.21 -2.07
N ALA A 464 9.49 -9.97 -1.56
CA ALA A 464 10.90 -9.64 -1.71
C ALA A 464 11.39 -9.71 -3.18
N ALA A 465 10.82 -10.62 -3.98
CA ALA A 465 11.12 -10.74 -5.41
C ALA A 465 10.50 -9.60 -6.24
N ASN A 466 9.29 -9.14 -5.89
CA ASN A 466 8.69 -7.94 -6.48
C ASN A 466 7.76 -7.20 -5.48
N ALA A 467 8.24 -6.07 -4.96
CA ALA A 467 7.52 -5.21 -4.02
C ALA A 467 6.38 -4.37 -4.65
N THR A 468 6.14 -4.48 -5.96
CA THR A 468 4.95 -3.90 -6.64
C THR A 468 3.96 -4.98 -7.11
N ASN A 469 4.14 -6.25 -6.72
CA ASN A 469 3.20 -7.31 -7.05
C ASN A 469 2.03 -7.38 -6.05
N ALA A 470 0.83 -6.97 -6.46
CA ALA A 470 -0.36 -7.02 -5.62
C ALA A 470 -0.78 -8.44 -5.19
N GLN A 471 -0.58 -9.46 -6.04
CA GLN A 471 -0.93 -10.85 -5.72
C GLN A 471 0.02 -11.47 -4.68
N ALA A 472 1.29 -11.02 -4.64
CA ALA A 472 2.21 -11.37 -3.56
C ALA A 472 1.72 -10.86 -2.20
N TYR A 473 1.20 -9.62 -2.14
CA TYR A 473 0.60 -9.07 -0.92
C TYR A 473 -0.75 -9.74 -0.55
N GLN A 474 -1.58 -10.10 -1.53
CA GLN A 474 -2.81 -10.88 -1.32
C GLN A 474 -2.53 -12.21 -0.62
N PHE A 475 -1.60 -13.02 -1.14
CA PHE A 475 -1.28 -14.31 -0.54
C PHE A 475 -0.41 -14.19 0.72
N LEU A 476 0.36 -13.10 0.89
CA LEU A 476 0.96 -12.76 2.20
C LEU A 476 -0.10 -12.47 3.27
N ALA A 477 -1.16 -11.73 2.94
CA ALA A 477 -2.24 -11.46 3.88
C ALA A 477 -2.97 -12.73 4.31
N ILE A 478 -3.26 -13.61 3.35
CA ILE A 478 -3.91 -14.90 3.59
C ILE A 478 -3.01 -15.83 4.41
N ALA A 479 -1.71 -15.90 4.12
CA ALA A 479 -0.76 -16.67 4.92
C ALA A 479 -0.62 -16.11 6.35
N ARG A 480 -0.52 -14.79 6.52
CA ARG A 480 -0.50 -14.11 7.83
C ARG A 480 -1.76 -14.43 8.64
N PHE A 481 -2.96 -14.28 8.05
CA PHE A 481 -4.23 -14.63 8.68
C PHE A 481 -4.25 -16.09 9.18
N HIS A 482 -3.88 -17.04 8.32
CA HIS A 482 -3.91 -18.46 8.67
C HIS A 482 -2.90 -18.86 9.75
N ASN A 483 -1.81 -18.10 9.92
CA ASN A 483 -0.86 -18.28 11.01
C ASN A 483 -1.18 -17.44 12.27
N GLY A 484 -2.24 -16.60 12.25
CA GLY A 484 -2.72 -15.82 13.40
C GLY A 484 -2.26 -14.35 13.44
N ASP A 485 -1.47 -13.89 12.47
CA ASP A 485 -0.92 -12.53 12.40
C ASP A 485 -1.95 -11.52 11.85
N PHE A 486 -3.10 -11.38 12.53
CA PHE A 486 -4.30 -10.72 11.98
C PHE A 486 -4.10 -9.25 11.56
N ASP A 487 -3.39 -8.43 12.34
CA ASP A 487 -3.13 -7.02 11.99
C ASP A 487 -2.16 -6.89 10.81
N ALA A 488 -1.16 -7.77 10.76
CA ALA A 488 -0.25 -7.87 9.64
C ALA A 488 -0.99 -8.40 8.37
N ALA A 489 -2.06 -9.18 8.53
CA ALA A 489 -2.93 -9.56 7.43
C ALA A 489 -3.76 -8.38 6.90
N ARG A 490 -4.32 -7.53 7.79
CA ARG A 490 -4.98 -6.26 7.41
C ARG A 490 -4.05 -5.35 6.63
N GLU A 491 -2.82 -5.16 7.11
CA GLU A 491 -1.77 -4.38 6.42
C GLU A 491 -1.52 -4.90 5.00
N ALA A 492 -1.25 -6.21 4.87
CA ALA A 492 -0.88 -6.81 3.59
C ALA A 492 -2.03 -6.77 2.56
N ILE A 493 -3.28 -7.04 2.97
CA ILE A 493 -4.41 -6.96 2.03
C ILE A 493 -4.75 -5.52 1.65
N GLY A 494 -4.59 -4.57 2.58
CA GLY A 494 -4.64 -3.14 2.29
C GLY A 494 -3.60 -2.74 1.24
N LYS A 495 -2.37 -3.28 1.33
CA LYS A 495 -1.32 -3.04 0.34
C LYS A 495 -1.64 -3.63 -1.04
N ALA A 496 -2.23 -4.81 -1.09
CA ALA A 496 -2.71 -5.41 -2.35
C ALA A 496 -3.78 -4.53 -3.02
N LEU A 497 -4.70 -3.97 -2.24
CA LEU A 497 -5.72 -3.03 -2.72
C LEU A 497 -5.16 -1.66 -3.14
N GLU A 498 -4.10 -1.15 -2.48
CA GLU A 498 -3.41 0.08 -2.92
C GLU A 498 -2.76 -0.09 -4.31
N ILE A 499 -2.20 -1.27 -4.60
CA ILE A 499 -1.46 -1.54 -5.85
C ILE A 499 -2.40 -1.84 -7.02
N SER A 500 -3.44 -2.66 -6.80
CA SER A 500 -4.37 -3.09 -7.86
C SER A 500 -5.84 -2.95 -7.42
N PRO A 501 -6.36 -1.72 -7.25
CA PRO A 501 -7.70 -1.45 -6.67
C PRO A 501 -8.88 -1.95 -7.50
N ASN A 502 -8.63 -2.42 -8.73
CA ASN A 502 -9.63 -3.01 -9.64
C ASN A 502 -9.33 -4.48 -9.98
N ASN A 503 -8.38 -5.15 -9.31
CA ASN A 503 -8.21 -6.60 -9.48
C ASN A 503 -9.35 -7.34 -8.76
N SER A 504 -10.14 -8.09 -9.54
CA SER A 504 -11.35 -8.76 -9.04
C SER A 504 -11.06 -9.91 -8.07
N GLU A 505 -9.91 -10.58 -8.22
CA GLU A 505 -9.48 -11.66 -7.31
C GLU A 505 -9.08 -11.07 -5.94
N ILE A 506 -8.29 -10.00 -5.94
CA ILE A 506 -7.88 -9.28 -4.71
C ILE A 506 -9.10 -8.68 -4.00
N LEU A 507 -10.05 -8.10 -4.73
CA LEU A 507 -11.28 -7.55 -4.14
C LEU A 507 -12.15 -8.63 -3.48
N ALA A 508 -12.27 -9.81 -4.10
CA ALA A 508 -13.02 -10.93 -3.54
C ALA A 508 -12.35 -11.52 -2.29
N ASP A 509 -11.03 -11.73 -2.32
CA ASP A 509 -10.28 -12.23 -1.16
C ASP A 509 -10.20 -11.20 -0.04
N ALA A 510 -10.10 -9.91 -0.36
CA ALA A 510 -10.17 -8.83 0.62
C ALA A 510 -11.54 -8.79 1.31
N SER A 511 -12.64 -8.90 0.55
CA SER A 511 -13.98 -9.02 1.12
C SER A 511 -14.09 -10.18 2.11
N ARG A 512 -13.63 -11.37 1.70
CA ARG A 512 -13.63 -12.59 2.52
C ARG A 512 -12.78 -12.45 3.79
N LEU A 513 -11.57 -11.90 3.67
CA LEU A 513 -10.61 -11.77 4.77
C LEU A 513 -11.04 -10.67 5.76
N LEU A 514 -11.33 -9.47 5.26
CA LEU A 514 -11.73 -8.33 6.08
C LEU A 514 -13.09 -8.57 6.76
N GLY A 515 -14.01 -9.28 6.10
CA GLY A 515 -15.28 -9.71 6.70
C GLY A 515 -15.15 -10.75 7.81
N VAL A 516 -14.11 -11.58 7.84
CA VAL A 516 -13.79 -12.43 9.02
C VAL A 516 -13.10 -11.61 10.12
N LEU A 517 -12.31 -10.61 9.73
CA LEU A 517 -11.58 -9.72 10.64
C LEU A 517 -12.43 -8.55 11.21
N GLY A 518 -13.75 -8.55 11.02
CA GLY A 518 -14.68 -7.60 11.65
C GLY A 518 -15.00 -6.34 10.85
N GLU A 519 -14.40 -6.14 9.68
CA GLU A 519 -14.54 -4.93 8.83
C GLU A 519 -15.82 -5.00 7.96
N HIS A 520 -16.96 -5.26 8.60
CA HIS A 520 -18.24 -5.61 7.95
C HIS A 520 -18.88 -4.45 7.16
N ASP A 521 -18.43 -3.20 7.34
CA ASP A 521 -18.92 -2.03 6.61
C ASP A 521 -18.33 -1.93 5.20
N ILE A 522 -17.07 -2.33 5.01
CA ILE A 522 -16.38 -2.33 3.70
C ILE A 522 -16.44 -3.68 2.99
N ALA A 523 -16.45 -4.80 3.74
CA ALA A 523 -16.37 -6.15 3.18
C ALA A 523 -17.40 -6.45 2.07
N PRO A 524 -18.73 -6.26 2.24
CA PRO A 524 -19.71 -6.63 1.21
C PRO A 524 -19.56 -5.81 -0.09
N ALA A 525 -19.16 -4.53 0.01
CA ALA A 525 -18.95 -3.67 -1.15
C ALA A 525 -17.77 -4.15 -2.02
N LEU A 526 -16.72 -4.69 -1.40
CA LEU A 526 -15.56 -5.26 -2.11
C LEU A 526 -15.97 -6.52 -2.93
N ALA A 527 -16.78 -7.42 -2.37
CA ALA A 527 -17.29 -8.58 -3.12
C ALA A 527 -18.23 -8.18 -4.25
N GLN A 528 -19.15 -7.24 -4.02
CA GLN A 528 -20.03 -6.72 -5.07
C GLN A 528 -19.22 -6.13 -6.23
N LYS A 529 -18.19 -5.34 -5.95
CA LYS A 529 -17.27 -4.81 -6.97
C LYS A 529 -16.52 -5.92 -7.71
N ALA A 530 -16.00 -6.94 -7.00
CA ALA A 530 -15.33 -8.08 -7.62
C ALA A 530 -16.24 -8.83 -8.62
N ILE A 531 -17.48 -9.11 -8.21
CA ILE A 531 -18.51 -9.80 -9.00
C ILE A 531 -18.91 -8.98 -10.24
N GLN A 532 -19.06 -7.66 -10.10
CA GLN A 532 -19.35 -6.74 -11.21
C GLN A 532 -18.21 -6.68 -12.24
N LEU A 533 -16.96 -6.59 -11.77
CA LEU A 533 -15.78 -6.50 -12.64
C LEU A 533 -15.47 -7.80 -13.38
N ASN A 534 -15.87 -8.95 -12.83
CA ASN A 534 -15.68 -10.26 -13.45
C ASN A 534 -16.99 -11.07 -13.47
N PRO A 535 -17.86 -10.88 -14.47
CA PRO A 535 -19.08 -11.67 -14.62
C PRO A 535 -18.88 -13.18 -14.86
N GLY A 536 -17.64 -13.65 -15.07
CA GLY A 536 -17.26 -15.06 -15.22
C GLY A 536 -16.48 -15.63 -14.03
N HIS A 537 -16.57 -14.97 -12.87
CA HIS A 537 -15.82 -15.28 -11.65
C HIS A 537 -16.01 -16.74 -11.16
N PRO A 538 -15.01 -17.32 -10.48
CA PRO A 538 -15.19 -18.54 -9.71
C PRO A 538 -16.16 -18.36 -8.53
N ALA A 539 -16.88 -19.42 -8.17
CA ALA A 539 -17.90 -19.43 -7.12
C ALA A 539 -17.44 -18.86 -5.76
N TRP A 540 -16.16 -18.98 -5.41
CA TRP A 540 -15.65 -18.49 -4.12
C TRP A 540 -15.77 -16.97 -3.92
N TYR A 541 -15.96 -16.17 -4.98
CA TYR A 541 -16.21 -14.71 -4.85
C TYR A 541 -17.43 -14.39 -3.97
N TRP A 542 -18.42 -15.28 -3.93
CA TRP A 542 -19.61 -15.11 -3.09
C TRP A 542 -19.31 -15.23 -1.58
N SER A 543 -18.14 -15.76 -1.18
CA SER A 543 -17.78 -16.00 0.23
C SER A 543 -17.94 -14.78 1.13
N GLY A 544 -17.51 -13.59 0.67
CA GLY A 544 -17.62 -12.35 1.45
C GLY A 544 -19.07 -11.95 1.75
N LEU A 545 -19.99 -12.21 0.81
CA LEU A 545 -21.43 -11.96 0.98
C LEU A 545 -22.12 -13.03 1.84
N VAL A 546 -21.60 -14.26 1.87
CA VAL A 546 -22.04 -15.25 2.88
C VAL A 546 -21.61 -14.84 4.28
N ILE A 547 -20.38 -14.38 4.45
CA ILE A 547 -19.82 -13.93 5.73
C ILE A 547 -20.60 -12.71 6.26
N ASP A 548 -20.89 -11.72 5.40
CA ASP A 548 -21.78 -10.60 5.73
C ASP A 548 -23.19 -11.05 6.12
N ALA A 549 -23.85 -11.91 5.34
CA ALA A 549 -25.19 -12.39 5.66
C ALA A 549 -25.26 -13.20 6.97
N LEU A 550 -24.23 -14.03 7.27
CA LEU A 550 -24.10 -14.74 8.54
C LEU A 550 -23.90 -13.77 9.72
N PHE A 551 -23.07 -12.73 9.56
CA PHE A 551 -22.88 -11.69 10.56
C PHE A 551 -24.16 -10.90 10.84
N ARG A 552 -24.97 -10.64 9.81
CA ARG A 552 -26.28 -9.97 9.90
C ARG A 552 -27.42 -10.86 10.38
N GLU A 553 -27.17 -12.13 10.70
CA GLU A 553 -28.17 -13.16 11.05
C GLU A 553 -29.25 -13.37 9.95
N ASP A 554 -28.92 -13.04 8.70
CA ASP A 554 -29.81 -13.12 7.54
C ASP A 554 -29.72 -14.49 6.88
N GLY A 555 -30.36 -15.50 7.49
CA GLY A 555 -30.34 -16.89 7.04
C GLY A 555 -30.75 -17.07 5.57
N ALA A 556 -31.74 -16.31 5.10
CA ALA A 556 -32.23 -16.39 3.72
C ALA A 556 -31.19 -15.89 2.70
N GLN A 557 -30.53 -14.75 2.95
CA GLN A 557 -29.41 -14.31 2.11
C GLN A 557 -28.18 -15.21 2.25
N ALA A 558 -27.88 -15.68 3.46
CA ALA A 558 -26.76 -16.58 3.70
C ALA A 558 -26.90 -17.87 2.87
N VAL A 559 -28.09 -18.49 2.85
CA VAL A 559 -28.38 -19.66 2.02
C VAL A 559 -28.34 -19.33 0.52
N HIS A 560 -28.81 -18.15 0.10
CA HIS A 560 -28.73 -17.72 -1.29
C HIS A 560 -27.28 -17.61 -1.78
N TYR A 561 -26.45 -16.80 -1.10
CA TYR A 561 -25.04 -16.61 -1.47
C TYR A 561 -24.21 -17.88 -1.26
N ALA A 562 -24.50 -18.68 -0.25
CA ALA A 562 -23.76 -19.92 -0.02
C ALA A 562 -24.06 -20.99 -1.08
N ARG A 563 -25.25 -20.98 -1.68
CA ARG A 563 -25.57 -21.82 -2.84
C ARG A 563 -24.85 -21.37 -4.11
N LEU A 564 -24.62 -20.07 -4.30
CA LEU A 564 -23.76 -19.55 -5.38
C LEU A 564 -22.28 -19.87 -5.14
N ASN A 565 -21.86 -19.97 -3.88
CA ASN A 565 -20.53 -20.43 -3.47
C ASN A 565 -20.33 -21.96 -3.57
N ALA A 566 -21.42 -22.74 -3.61
CA ALA A 566 -21.39 -24.20 -3.39
C ALA A 566 -20.71 -25.05 -4.48
N GLU A 567 -20.39 -24.47 -5.64
CA GLU A 567 -19.53 -25.15 -6.63
C GLU A 567 -18.06 -25.20 -6.18
N ASP A 568 -17.64 -24.31 -5.28
CA ASP A 568 -16.30 -24.37 -4.70
C ASP A 568 -16.16 -25.57 -3.77
N ARG A 569 -15.26 -26.49 -4.14
CA ARG A 569 -15.10 -27.77 -3.44
C ARG A 569 -14.29 -27.66 -2.15
N GLY A 570 -13.76 -26.48 -1.81
CA GLY A 570 -12.96 -26.24 -0.62
C GLY A 570 -13.69 -26.48 0.70
N LEU A 571 -12.92 -26.64 1.77
CA LEU A 571 -13.45 -26.91 3.11
C LEU A 571 -14.24 -25.72 3.69
N ILE A 572 -13.74 -24.49 3.51
CA ILE A 572 -14.35 -23.27 4.08
C ILE A 572 -15.74 -22.97 3.47
N PRO A 573 -15.95 -22.95 2.13
CA PRO A 573 -17.29 -22.77 1.53
C PRO A 573 -18.34 -23.77 2.01
N ARG A 574 -17.93 -25.02 2.31
CA ARG A 574 -18.83 -26.05 2.83
C ARG A 574 -19.26 -25.78 4.27
N TYR A 575 -18.35 -25.29 5.11
CA TYR A 575 -18.71 -24.83 6.46
C TYR A 575 -19.61 -23.59 6.39
N LEU A 576 -19.29 -22.60 5.56
CA LEU A 576 -20.16 -21.43 5.34
C LEU A 576 -21.57 -21.82 4.87
N LEU A 577 -21.70 -22.81 3.96
CA LEU A 577 -23.00 -23.35 3.52
C LEU A 577 -23.73 -24.13 4.62
N ALA A 578 -23.01 -24.89 5.45
CA ALA A 578 -23.61 -25.57 6.59
C ALA A 578 -24.13 -24.56 7.63
N SER A 579 -23.33 -23.53 7.96
CA SER A 579 -23.72 -22.45 8.87
C SER A 579 -24.92 -21.67 8.35
N ALA A 580 -24.96 -21.36 7.05
CA ALA A 580 -26.10 -20.72 6.41
C ALA A 580 -27.37 -21.57 6.52
N TYR A 581 -27.30 -22.87 6.21
CA TYR A 581 -28.43 -23.78 6.39
C TYR A 581 -28.85 -23.93 7.85
N ALA A 582 -27.93 -23.89 8.80
CA ALA A 582 -28.25 -23.98 10.21
C ALA A 582 -28.96 -22.70 10.70
N LEU A 583 -28.46 -21.53 10.33
CA LEU A 583 -29.06 -20.22 10.63
C LEU A 583 -30.48 -20.07 10.04
N ASP A 584 -30.72 -20.62 8.85
CA ASP A 584 -32.03 -20.66 8.19
C ASP A 584 -32.93 -21.82 8.69
N GLY A 585 -32.54 -22.51 9.77
CA GLY A 585 -33.29 -23.63 10.36
C GLY A 585 -33.32 -24.93 9.54
N GLN A 586 -32.64 -24.98 8.40
CA GLN A 586 -32.48 -26.16 7.54
C GLN A 586 -31.43 -27.16 8.09
N VAL A 587 -31.52 -27.50 9.38
CA VAL A 587 -30.53 -28.32 10.13
C VAL A 587 -30.17 -29.64 9.42
N GLN A 588 -31.15 -30.31 8.81
CA GLN A 588 -30.92 -31.56 8.06
C GLN A 588 -30.10 -31.36 6.76
N ALA A 589 -30.13 -30.16 6.17
CA ALA A 589 -29.29 -29.82 5.03
C ALA A 589 -27.87 -29.47 5.49
N ALA A 590 -27.74 -28.70 6.59
CA ALA A 590 -26.46 -28.38 7.21
C ALA A 590 -25.65 -29.64 7.57
N GLY A 591 -26.29 -30.61 8.27
CA GLY A 591 -25.67 -31.90 8.60
C GLY A 591 -25.16 -32.65 7.35
N LYS A 592 -25.98 -32.78 6.30
CA LYS A 592 -25.59 -33.44 5.04
C LYS A 592 -24.39 -32.79 4.35
N VAL A 593 -24.25 -31.46 4.44
CA VAL A 593 -23.08 -30.73 3.89
C VAL A 593 -21.81 -31.06 4.70
N LEU A 594 -21.89 -31.06 6.03
CA LEU A 594 -20.76 -31.42 6.89
C LEU A 594 -20.37 -32.90 6.75
N ASP A 595 -21.34 -33.79 6.58
CA ASP A 595 -21.10 -35.23 6.38
C ASP A 595 -20.48 -35.52 5.00
N GLN A 596 -20.75 -34.68 3.99
CA GLN A 596 -20.03 -34.76 2.72
C GLN A 596 -18.63 -34.14 2.82
N ALA A 597 -18.47 -33.04 3.56
CA ALA A 597 -17.14 -32.50 3.89
C ALA A 597 -16.27 -33.52 4.62
N ALA A 598 -16.85 -34.33 5.52
CA ALA A 598 -16.15 -35.36 6.27
C ALA A 598 -15.61 -36.52 5.42
N LYS A 599 -16.28 -36.88 4.31
CA LYS A 599 -15.81 -37.91 3.38
C LYS A 599 -14.63 -37.43 2.54
N ASP A 600 -14.67 -36.17 2.13
CA ASP A 600 -13.66 -35.57 1.24
C ASP A 600 -12.43 -35.08 2.03
N TYR A 601 -12.60 -34.71 3.30
CA TYR A 601 -11.54 -34.27 4.23
C TYR A 601 -11.45 -35.14 5.52
N PRO A 602 -11.19 -36.46 5.42
CA PRO A 602 -11.32 -37.42 6.52
C PRO A 602 -10.18 -37.40 7.56
N LYS A 603 -9.10 -36.66 7.30
CA LYS A 603 -8.13 -36.27 8.35
C LYS A 603 -8.77 -35.33 9.36
N VAL A 604 -9.69 -34.49 8.88
CA VAL A 604 -10.01 -33.18 9.46
C VAL A 604 -11.34 -33.18 10.20
N ALA A 605 -12.35 -33.87 9.66
CA ALA A 605 -13.69 -33.93 10.26
C ALA A 605 -13.81 -34.88 11.47
N ARG A 606 -12.71 -35.14 12.19
CA ARG A 606 -12.68 -35.99 13.40
C ARG A 606 -12.99 -35.23 14.69
N ASP A 607 -12.71 -33.93 14.70
CA ASP A 607 -13.21 -32.99 15.71
C ASP A 607 -13.57 -31.69 14.97
N ARG A 608 -14.87 -31.48 14.76
CA ARG A 608 -15.40 -30.30 14.07
C ARG A 608 -15.18 -29.02 14.88
N ARG A 609 -15.07 -29.08 16.21
CA ARG A 609 -14.76 -27.93 17.08
C ARG A 609 -13.28 -27.57 17.06
N GLN A 610 -12.39 -28.55 17.01
CA GLN A 610 -10.96 -28.30 16.82
C GLN A 610 -10.73 -27.60 15.48
N LEU A 611 -11.33 -28.13 14.42
CA LEU A 611 -11.21 -27.57 13.07
C LEU A 611 -11.61 -26.09 12.97
N VAL A 612 -12.79 -25.71 13.46
CA VAL A 612 -13.25 -24.31 13.29
C VAL A 612 -12.36 -23.32 14.04
N ARG A 613 -11.70 -23.74 15.13
CA ARG A 613 -10.66 -22.95 15.82
C ARG A 613 -9.37 -22.86 15.00
N GLU A 614 -8.88 -23.98 14.46
CA GLU A 614 -7.66 -24.03 13.65
C GLU A 614 -7.80 -23.22 12.33
N LEU A 615 -9.02 -23.09 11.81
CA LEU A 615 -9.34 -22.25 10.64
C LEU A 615 -9.70 -20.80 10.97
N HIS A 616 -9.61 -20.38 12.25
CA HIS A 616 -9.99 -19.05 12.74
C HIS A 616 -11.40 -18.61 12.29
N MET A 617 -12.37 -19.54 12.30
CA MET A 617 -13.76 -19.20 11.95
C MET A 617 -14.41 -18.39 13.09
N PRO A 618 -15.04 -17.25 12.79
CA PRO A 618 -15.59 -16.37 13.82
C PRO A 618 -16.93 -16.88 14.35
N ASP A 619 -17.31 -16.46 15.56
CA ASP A 619 -18.46 -16.96 16.29
C ASP A 619 -19.79 -16.88 15.53
N PHE A 620 -19.98 -15.86 14.67
CA PHE A 620 -21.20 -15.75 13.85
C PHE A 620 -21.28 -16.80 12.72
N VAL A 621 -20.17 -17.43 12.35
CA VAL A 621 -20.14 -18.60 11.44
C VAL A 621 -20.33 -19.90 12.23
N THR A 622 -19.75 -20.03 13.42
CA THR A 622 -19.75 -21.30 14.17
C THR A 622 -21.02 -21.51 15.01
N ARG A 623 -21.54 -20.46 15.66
CA ARG A 623 -22.71 -20.50 16.56
C ARG A 623 -23.92 -21.26 16.00
N PRO A 624 -24.39 -21.03 14.75
CA PRO A 624 -25.54 -21.79 14.21
C PRO A 624 -25.29 -23.30 14.15
N LEU A 625 -24.03 -23.72 13.96
CA LEU A 625 -23.63 -25.13 13.99
C LEU A 625 -23.53 -25.67 15.43
N GLU A 626 -23.19 -24.84 16.42
CA GLU A 626 -23.13 -25.23 17.83
C GLU A 626 -24.52 -25.34 18.48
N GLU A 627 -25.40 -24.37 18.24
CA GLU A 627 -26.79 -24.34 18.72
C GLU A 627 -27.60 -25.55 18.25
N HIS A 628 -27.28 -26.08 17.07
CA HIS A 628 -27.86 -27.31 16.52
C HIS A 628 -27.00 -28.57 16.71
N GLY A 629 -25.93 -28.51 17.50
CA GLY A 629 -25.09 -29.67 17.85
C GLY A 629 -24.26 -30.25 16.71
N LEU A 630 -24.20 -29.58 15.56
CA LEU A 630 -23.57 -30.03 14.32
C LEU A 630 -22.03 -30.01 14.36
N LEU A 631 -21.43 -29.29 15.31
CA LEU A 631 -19.99 -29.40 15.65
C LEU A 631 -19.68 -30.53 16.66
N GLY A 632 -20.62 -31.43 16.95
CA GLY A 632 -20.34 -32.65 17.71
C GLY A 632 -19.30 -33.57 17.03
N PRO A 633 -18.68 -34.49 17.80
CA PRO A 633 -17.83 -35.56 17.27
C PRO A 633 -18.63 -36.66 16.56
#